data_AF-A0A2P8AMS1-F1
#
_entry.id   AF-A0A2P8AMS1-F1
#
_cell.length_a   1.000
_cell.length_b   1.000
_cell.length_c   1.000
_cell.angle_alpha   90.00
_cell.angle_beta   90.00
_cell.angle_gamma   90.00
#
_symmetry.space_group_name_H-M   'P 1'
#
loop_
_entity.id
_entity.type
_entity.pdbx_description
1 polymer ?
#
loop_
_entity_poly.entity_id
_entity_poly.type
_entity_poly.pdbx_seq_one_letter_code
_entity_poly.pdbx_strand_id
1 'polypeptide(L)'
;MLSLPGDEVPWRLDVTETGTLENLALLPVPAGAGELPEGHVLVEMRASGLNFRDVVLALGMVPDQEVLGSEGAGVVRQVGPGVTGLAPGDRVMGIIAGSFSSVAVTDHRMLTRIPDGWSYAEAAAVPVVFLTAWYGLVELGRLTAGESVLVHAATGGVGMAAVQIARHLGAEVYGTASPGKWPALRATGFDDAHIASSRTLDFVDEFRERSGGRGVDVVLNSLAGEFVDASLRLLSPGGRFVEMGKTDKRDPRRVAADHPGVSYQDFDLMAAGPATIGRMLAELMALFAGGELRPLPRRTWDVRRAPEAFRFLSQARHVGKLTLSIPRVPRLDGTVLVSGATGTLGALLCRHLVAAHGARHLLLVSRRGPDAEGADDLLADLKALGAEVSIVAADLADPDAVADVLSMVDARHPLRAVVHVAGVVDDATVESLTPDRLAAVLRPKVDAAWNLHRATLDSDLTAFVLYSAAAGVLGGPGQGNYAAGNAFLDALAEHRRALALPAVSLVWGLWAQASGITGHLGDVDRRRLERSGLVALTNDEALALFDATWRSERPTVMPARINTAMVTHGHPLLAALVRTAGRRAVAAEAAGGQAFADTLRGLPGEKRERALRDLVLSHVAVVLGLGDPAGVEPARAFRELGFDSLTAVELRNRLGAATGLRLPATLVFDNPTPAALAAYLATQFAVADVAVDRTSGVGRELDRLEAALAGLDPTDDEFRGITERLHGLLDRLAERRADADGDDDLESATTENIFDLIDRELETS
;
A
#
# COMPACT_ATOMS: atom_id res chain seq x y z
N MET A 1 -3.87 9.75 -1.78
CA MET A 1 -3.72 9.08 -0.48
C MET A 1 -5.10 8.91 0.10
N LEU A 2 -5.36 7.78 0.73
CA LEU A 2 -6.60 7.48 1.44
C LEU A 2 -6.66 8.31 2.72
N SER A 3 -7.85 8.75 3.10
CA SER A 3 -8.08 9.50 4.34
C SER A 3 -8.33 8.56 5.50
N LEU A 4 -7.77 8.85 6.67
CA LEU A 4 -8.04 8.11 7.90
C LEU A 4 -9.42 8.51 8.47
N PRO A 5 -10.19 7.57 9.06
CA PRO A 5 -11.44 7.89 9.74
C PRO A 5 -11.15 8.58 11.07
N GLY A 6 -11.06 9.92 11.10
CA GLY A 6 -10.89 10.69 12.35
C GLY A 6 -9.67 10.32 13.20
N ASP A 7 -9.48 11.03 14.32
CA ASP A 7 -8.52 10.63 15.34
C ASP A 7 -9.16 9.60 16.27
N GLU A 8 -8.39 8.60 16.69
CA GLU A 8 -8.77 7.54 17.66
C GLU A 8 -9.86 6.54 17.26
N VAL A 9 -10.49 6.69 16.08
CA VAL A 9 -11.42 5.67 15.59
C VAL A 9 -10.61 4.49 15.02
N PRO A 10 -10.81 3.27 15.53
CA PRO A 10 -10.21 2.10 14.92
C PRO A 10 -10.67 1.96 13.48
N TRP A 11 -9.73 1.68 12.59
CA TRP A 11 -9.99 1.52 11.16
C TRP A 11 -9.25 0.31 10.59
N ARG A 12 -9.73 -0.15 9.44
CA ARG A 12 -9.08 -1.16 8.59
C ARG A 12 -9.15 -0.73 7.11
N LEU A 13 -8.14 -1.12 6.35
CA LEU A 13 -8.16 -1.06 4.90
C LEU A 13 -9.08 -2.17 4.38
N ASP A 14 -10.03 -1.79 3.55
CA ASP A 14 -10.97 -2.69 2.92
C ASP A 14 -11.34 -2.17 1.52
N VAL A 15 -12.20 -2.88 0.79
CA VAL A 15 -12.82 -2.39 -0.44
C VAL A 15 -14.25 -1.91 -0.18
N THR A 16 -14.62 -0.75 -0.73
CA THR A 16 -16.02 -0.30 -0.72
C THR A 16 -16.89 -1.13 -1.66
N GLU A 17 -16.30 -1.63 -2.73
CA GLU A 17 -16.90 -2.53 -3.71
C GLU A 17 -15.78 -3.33 -4.39
N THR A 18 -15.97 -4.63 -4.61
CA THR A 18 -14.97 -5.49 -5.25
C THR A 18 -14.82 -5.18 -6.75
N GLY A 19 -13.61 -5.34 -7.29
CA GLY A 19 -13.38 -5.36 -8.75
C GLY A 19 -12.39 -4.32 -9.26
N THR A 20 -12.06 -3.28 -8.49
CA THR A 20 -11.01 -2.31 -8.86
C THR A 20 -10.24 -1.87 -7.63
N LEU A 21 -8.94 -1.63 -7.80
CA LEU A 21 -8.05 -1.16 -6.73
C LEU A 21 -8.31 0.29 -6.31
N GLU A 22 -9.14 1.04 -7.06
CA GLU A 22 -9.60 2.38 -6.67
C GLU A 22 -10.62 2.36 -5.53
N ASN A 23 -11.30 1.25 -5.32
CA ASN A 23 -12.29 1.08 -4.26
C ASN A 23 -11.66 0.78 -2.89
N LEU A 24 -10.34 0.71 -2.82
CA LEU A 24 -9.63 0.60 -1.54
C LEU A 24 -9.88 1.83 -0.69
N ALA A 25 -10.36 1.63 0.53
CA ALA A 25 -10.66 2.69 1.48
C ALA A 25 -10.27 2.27 2.90
N LEU A 26 -9.94 3.26 3.74
CA LEU A 26 -9.74 3.06 5.17
C LEU A 26 -11.11 3.24 5.83
N LEU A 27 -11.74 2.15 6.23
CA LEU A 27 -13.08 2.11 6.79
C LEU A 27 -13.00 2.02 8.32
N PRO A 28 -13.88 2.73 9.06
CA PRO A 28 -13.97 2.55 10.50
C PRO A 28 -14.39 1.11 10.81
N VAL A 29 -13.76 0.52 11.81
CA VAL A 29 -14.21 -0.72 12.43
C VAL A 29 -14.81 -0.41 13.78
N PRO A 30 -15.83 -1.17 14.24
CA PRO A 30 -16.34 -1.03 15.59
C PRO A 30 -15.19 -1.09 16.59
N ALA A 31 -15.10 -0.10 17.48
CA ALA A 31 -14.05 -0.09 18.48
C ALA A 31 -14.20 -1.36 19.34
N GLY A 32 -13.19 -2.24 19.29
CA GLY A 32 -13.16 -3.50 20.03
C GLY A 32 -12.93 -3.30 21.53
N ALA A 33 -13.79 -2.50 22.19
CA ALA A 33 -13.77 -2.27 23.63
C ALA A 33 -14.47 -3.41 24.42
N GLY A 34 -14.45 -4.63 23.88
CA GLY A 34 -15.04 -5.82 24.50
C GLY A 34 -13.99 -6.70 25.18
N GLU A 35 -14.46 -7.63 26.03
CA GLU A 35 -13.63 -8.72 26.53
C GLU A 35 -13.05 -9.51 25.35
N LEU A 36 -11.74 -9.75 25.37
CA LEU A 36 -11.09 -10.55 24.34
C LEU A 36 -11.48 -12.02 24.50
N PRO A 37 -11.67 -12.76 23.39
CA PRO A 37 -11.85 -14.21 23.46
C PRO A 37 -10.70 -14.90 24.20
N GLU A 38 -10.98 -16.06 24.78
CA GLU A 38 -9.94 -16.89 25.38
C GLU A 38 -8.83 -17.20 24.35
N GLY A 39 -7.57 -17.13 24.78
CA GLY A 39 -6.42 -17.38 23.93
C GLY A 39 -6.08 -16.26 22.94
N HIS A 40 -6.79 -15.13 22.95
CA HIS A 40 -6.56 -14.03 22.01
C HIS A 40 -5.87 -12.82 22.63
N VAL A 41 -5.21 -12.03 21.79
CA VAL A 41 -4.60 -10.75 22.15
C VAL A 41 -5.05 -9.65 21.20
N LEU A 42 -5.14 -8.42 21.71
CA LEU A 42 -5.31 -7.22 20.91
C LEU A 42 -3.93 -6.64 20.58
N VAL A 43 -3.63 -6.49 19.31
CA VAL A 43 -2.37 -5.93 18.80
C VAL A 43 -2.64 -4.58 18.17
N GLU A 44 -1.93 -3.55 18.62
CA GLU A 44 -1.84 -2.29 17.87
C GLU A 44 -0.81 -2.47 16.75
N MET A 45 -1.29 -2.36 15.52
CA MET A 45 -0.50 -2.67 14.34
C MET A 45 0.49 -1.55 14.03
N ARG A 46 1.68 -1.92 13.56
CA ARG A 46 2.74 -0.97 13.15
C ARG A 46 3.14 -1.16 11.70
N ALA A 47 3.18 -2.41 11.24
CA ALA A 47 3.38 -2.76 9.85
C ALA A 47 2.64 -4.05 9.51
N SER A 48 2.35 -4.24 8.23
CA SER A 48 1.69 -5.43 7.71
C SER A 48 2.33 -5.87 6.39
N GLY A 49 2.39 -7.17 6.15
CA GLY A 49 2.90 -7.73 4.90
C GLY A 49 1.83 -7.72 3.82
N LEU A 50 2.17 -7.21 2.64
CA LEU A 50 1.28 -7.22 1.47
C LEU A 50 1.58 -8.46 0.61
N ASN A 51 0.53 -9.23 0.32
CA ASN A 51 0.59 -10.51 -0.37
C ASN A 51 -0.21 -10.48 -1.67
N PHE A 52 0.15 -11.35 -2.62
CA PHE A 52 -0.59 -11.45 -3.89
C PHE A 52 -2.08 -11.80 -3.65
N ARG A 53 -2.36 -12.59 -2.60
CA ARG A 53 -3.71 -12.86 -2.09
C ARG A 53 -4.53 -11.58 -1.90
N ASP A 54 -3.95 -10.54 -1.32
CA ASP A 54 -4.68 -9.31 -1.01
C ASP A 54 -5.14 -8.59 -2.29
N VAL A 55 -4.35 -8.67 -3.37
CA VAL A 55 -4.73 -8.10 -4.67
C VAL A 55 -5.88 -8.88 -5.30
N VAL A 56 -5.82 -10.22 -5.26
CA VAL A 56 -6.87 -11.09 -5.82
C VAL A 56 -8.18 -10.91 -5.05
N LEU A 57 -8.12 -10.71 -3.73
CA LEU A 57 -9.30 -10.38 -2.92
C LEU A 57 -9.89 -9.01 -3.25
N ALA A 58 -9.06 -7.97 -3.35
CA ALA A 58 -9.53 -6.63 -3.70
C ALA A 58 -10.22 -6.59 -5.10
N LEU A 59 -9.82 -7.48 -6.00
CA LEU A 59 -10.42 -7.63 -7.33
C LEU A 59 -11.64 -8.58 -7.38
N GLY A 60 -12.06 -9.16 -6.26
CA GLY A 60 -13.24 -10.03 -6.18
C GLY A 60 -13.07 -11.38 -6.87
N MET A 61 -11.84 -11.90 -6.95
CA MET A 61 -11.53 -13.13 -7.69
C MET A 61 -11.50 -14.40 -6.82
N VAL A 62 -11.63 -14.29 -5.50
CA VAL A 62 -11.75 -15.45 -4.58
C VAL A 62 -13.05 -15.32 -3.78
N PRO A 63 -14.07 -16.16 -4.04
CA PRO A 63 -15.25 -16.22 -3.18
C PRO A 63 -14.89 -16.72 -1.78
N ASP A 64 -15.69 -16.35 -0.77
CA ASP A 64 -15.63 -16.84 0.62
C ASP A 64 -14.45 -16.38 1.50
N GLN A 65 -13.66 -15.39 1.07
CA GLN A 65 -12.59 -14.81 1.89
C GLN A 65 -12.76 -13.30 2.04
N GLU A 66 -12.95 -12.84 3.29
CA GLU A 66 -13.55 -11.52 3.50
C GLU A 66 -12.57 -10.39 3.84
N VAL A 67 -11.38 -10.69 4.38
CA VAL A 67 -10.53 -9.63 4.97
C VAL A 67 -9.14 -9.56 4.34
N LEU A 68 -8.75 -8.33 3.97
CA LEU A 68 -7.42 -7.97 3.48
C LEU A 68 -6.39 -7.97 4.62
N GLY A 69 -5.17 -8.40 4.31
CA GLY A 69 -4.09 -8.50 5.29
C GLY A 69 -4.15 -9.82 6.07
N SER A 70 -3.03 -10.52 6.09
CA SER A 70 -2.90 -11.86 6.69
C SER A 70 -1.72 -12.00 7.66
N GLU A 71 -0.84 -11.01 7.69
CA GLU A 71 0.33 -10.99 8.59
C GLU A 71 0.64 -9.58 9.03
N GLY A 72 1.34 -9.44 10.14
CA GLY A 72 1.88 -8.14 10.50
C GLY A 72 2.72 -8.17 11.76
N ALA A 73 3.11 -6.98 12.17
CA ALA A 73 3.91 -6.72 13.35
C ALA A 73 3.36 -5.52 14.11
N GLY A 74 3.39 -5.59 15.44
CA GLY A 74 2.78 -4.59 16.29
C GLY A 74 3.16 -4.75 17.76
N VAL A 75 2.39 -4.08 18.62
CA VAL A 75 2.57 -4.10 20.08
C VAL A 75 1.30 -4.65 20.72
N VAL A 76 1.45 -5.61 21.63
CA VAL A 76 0.33 -6.15 22.40
C VAL A 76 -0.24 -5.03 23.28
N ARG A 77 -1.55 -4.77 23.17
CA ARG A 77 -2.26 -3.77 23.98
C ARG A 77 -3.07 -4.39 25.10
N GLN A 78 -3.68 -5.54 24.83
CA GLN A 78 -4.48 -6.27 25.80
C GLN A 78 -4.32 -7.77 25.55
N VAL A 79 -4.40 -8.53 26.64
CA VAL A 79 -4.26 -9.98 26.65
C VAL A 79 -5.56 -10.57 27.18
N GLY A 80 -6.14 -11.52 26.44
CA GLY A 80 -7.37 -12.22 26.82
C GLY A 80 -7.13 -13.34 27.83
N PRO A 81 -8.19 -13.94 28.38
CA PRO A 81 -8.09 -15.08 29.29
C PRO A 81 -7.27 -16.23 28.71
N GLY A 82 -6.55 -16.98 29.56
CA GLY A 82 -5.79 -18.17 29.15
C GLY A 82 -4.45 -17.90 28.45
N VAL A 83 -4.12 -16.63 28.13
CA VAL A 83 -2.83 -16.28 27.54
C VAL A 83 -1.81 -15.94 28.64
N THR A 84 -0.72 -16.70 28.70
CA THR A 84 0.35 -16.52 29.70
C THR A 84 1.71 -16.15 29.10
N GLY A 85 1.89 -16.40 27.80
CA GLY A 85 3.18 -16.23 27.11
C GLY A 85 3.45 -14.82 26.58
N LEU A 86 2.48 -13.90 26.64
CA LEU A 86 2.57 -12.51 26.14
C LEU A 86 1.99 -11.53 27.16
N ALA A 87 2.51 -10.30 27.18
CA ALA A 87 2.05 -9.21 28.03
C ALA A 87 1.86 -7.90 27.23
N PRO A 88 1.02 -6.96 27.70
CA PRO A 88 0.95 -5.62 27.11
C PRO A 88 2.33 -4.96 27.03
N GLY A 89 2.64 -4.35 25.88
CA GLY A 89 3.96 -3.79 25.58
C GLY A 89 4.88 -4.72 24.80
N ASP A 90 4.61 -6.03 24.76
CA ASP A 90 5.39 -6.97 23.95
C ASP A 90 5.31 -6.61 22.47
N ARG A 91 6.47 -6.59 21.81
CA ARG A 91 6.61 -6.43 20.37
C ARG A 91 6.43 -7.79 19.71
N VAL A 92 5.44 -7.93 18.85
CA VAL A 92 5.04 -9.22 18.26
C VAL A 92 4.90 -9.16 16.76
N MET A 93 5.13 -10.28 16.10
CA MET A 93 4.81 -10.51 14.69
C MET A 93 4.16 -11.87 14.49
N GLY A 94 3.43 -12.05 13.40
CA GLY A 94 2.86 -13.34 13.06
C GLY A 94 1.72 -13.23 12.05
N ILE A 95 0.86 -14.25 12.06
CA ILE A 95 -0.35 -14.28 11.24
C ILE A 95 -1.44 -13.51 11.97
N ILE A 96 -1.96 -12.49 11.32
CA ILE A 96 -2.93 -11.55 11.87
C ILE A 96 -3.93 -11.26 10.75
N ALA A 97 -5.11 -11.88 10.83
CA ALA A 97 -6.18 -11.61 9.88
C ALA A 97 -6.67 -10.15 10.03
N GLY A 98 -6.85 -9.44 8.92
CA GLY A 98 -7.23 -8.02 8.98
C GLY A 98 -6.11 -7.10 9.44
N SER A 99 -4.85 -7.49 9.23
CA SER A 99 -3.68 -6.72 9.70
C SER A 99 -3.47 -5.37 9.02
N PHE A 100 -4.17 -5.06 7.93
CA PHE A 100 -4.20 -3.71 7.37
C PHE A 100 -5.09 -2.78 8.18
N SER A 101 -4.90 -2.73 9.48
CA SER A 101 -5.76 -2.01 10.42
C SER A 101 -4.91 -1.26 11.45
N SER A 102 -5.55 -0.34 12.16
CA SER A 102 -4.95 0.29 13.34
C SER A 102 -4.76 -0.69 14.50
N VAL A 103 -5.70 -1.62 14.69
CA VAL A 103 -5.70 -2.64 15.73
C VAL A 103 -6.30 -3.93 15.17
N ALA A 104 -5.79 -5.08 15.60
CA ALA A 104 -6.29 -6.39 15.22
C ALA A 104 -6.31 -7.35 16.42
N VAL A 105 -7.30 -8.24 16.47
CA VAL A 105 -7.39 -9.32 17.45
C VAL A 105 -6.94 -10.61 16.80
N THR A 106 -6.07 -11.37 17.46
CA THR A 106 -5.56 -12.66 16.93
C THR A 106 -5.29 -13.64 18.07
N ASP A 107 -5.24 -14.93 17.74
CA ASP A 107 -4.85 -16.00 18.66
C ASP A 107 -3.35 -15.88 18.99
N HIS A 108 -3.00 -15.89 20.27
CA HIS A 108 -1.61 -15.70 20.71
C HIS A 108 -0.64 -16.75 20.16
N ARG A 109 -1.11 -17.96 19.80
CA ARG A 109 -0.29 -19.03 19.21
C ARG A 109 0.16 -18.73 17.79
N MET A 110 -0.51 -17.78 17.15
CA MET A 110 -0.20 -17.29 15.80
C MET A 110 0.91 -16.25 15.78
N LEU A 111 1.44 -15.89 16.95
CA LEU A 111 2.40 -14.82 17.15
C LEU A 111 3.71 -15.34 17.74
N THR A 112 4.76 -14.58 17.49
CA THR A 112 6.04 -14.67 18.19
C THR A 112 6.55 -13.27 18.52
N ARG A 113 7.49 -13.15 19.46
CA ARG A 113 8.15 -11.87 19.76
C ARG A 113 9.06 -11.46 18.61
N ILE A 114 9.12 -10.17 18.35
CA ILE A 114 10.06 -9.61 17.36
C ILE A 114 11.47 -9.68 17.97
N PRO A 115 12.47 -10.23 17.26
CA PRO A 115 13.86 -10.20 17.71
C PRO A 115 14.40 -8.79 17.89
N ASP A 116 15.36 -8.63 18.81
CA ASP A 116 16.03 -7.34 19.02
C ASP A 116 16.69 -6.83 17.74
N GLY A 117 16.63 -5.51 17.53
CA GLY A 117 17.19 -4.84 16.35
C GLY A 117 16.35 -4.96 15.07
N TRP A 118 15.27 -5.73 15.05
CA TRP A 118 14.37 -5.77 13.90
C TRP A 118 13.38 -4.61 13.93
N SER A 119 13.19 -3.94 12.79
CA SER A 119 12.08 -3.00 12.63
C SER A 119 10.74 -3.73 12.50
N TYR A 120 9.63 -3.05 12.78
CA TYR A 120 8.29 -3.62 12.53
C TYR A 120 8.09 -3.97 11.06
N ALA A 121 8.65 -3.18 10.13
CA ALA A 121 8.58 -3.46 8.70
C ALA A 121 9.39 -4.72 8.31
N GLU A 122 10.52 -5.01 8.97
CA GLU A 122 11.22 -6.30 8.81
C GLU A 122 10.38 -7.44 9.33
N ALA A 123 9.89 -7.32 10.55
CA ALA A 123 9.10 -8.35 11.20
C ALA A 123 7.83 -8.68 10.41
N ALA A 124 7.11 -7.68 9.91
CA ALA A 124 5.89 -7.88 9.12
C ALA A 124 6.12 -8.54 7.74
N ALA A 125 7.38 -8.60 7.27
CA ALA A 125 7.73 -9.19 5.98
C ALA A 125 8.00 -10.71 6.05
N VAL A 126 8.03 -11.30 7.25
CA VAL A 126 8.49 -12.68 7.49
C VAL A 126 7.37 -13.72 7.57
N PRO A 127 6.30 -13.55 8.37
CA PRO A 127 5.42 -14.65 8.77
C PRO A 127 4.88 -15.49 7.62
N VAL A 128 4.09 -14.93 6.72
CA VAL A 128 3.41 -15.69 5.65
C VAL A 128 4.43 -16.33 4.72
N VAL A 129 5.49 -15.61 4.32
CA VAL A 129 6.40 -16.13 3.29
C VAL A 129 7.25 -17.27 3.79
N PHE A 130 7.77 -17.17 5.02
CA PHE A 130 8.58 -18.24 5.62
C PHE A 130 7.71 -19.38 6.12
N LEU A 131 6.54 -19.13 6.70
CA LEU A 131 5.62 -20.20 7.10
C LEU A 131 5.10 -20.98 5.90
N THR A 132 4.75 -20.31 4.80
CA THR A 132 4.31 -20.97 3.57
C THR A 132 5.42 -21.83 2.97
N ALA A 133 6.65 -21.31 2.92
CA ALA A 133 7.80 -22.05 2.42
C ALA A 133 8.15 -23.24 3.33
N TRP A 134 8.14 -23.06 4.65
CA TRP A 134 8.39 -24.12 5.62
C TRP A 134 7.32 -25.21 5.54
N TYR A 135 6.04 -24.83 5.59
CA TYR A 135 4.94 -25.78 5.50
C TYR A 135 4.99 -26.56 4.17
N GLY A 136 5.21 -25.85 3.06
CA GLY A 136 5.31 -26.47 1.74
C GLY A 136 6.50 -27.42 1.58
N LEU A 137 7.71 -27.02 1.98
CA LEU A 137 8.92 -27.81 1.77
C LEU A 137 9.16 -28.87 2.87
N VAL A 138 8.93 -28.53 4.13
CA VAL A 138 9.27 -29.38 5.29
C VAL A 138 8.11 -30.30 5.65
N GLU A 139 6.91 -29.74 5.89
CA GLU A 139 5.79 -30.52 6.40
C GLU A 139 5.14 -31.38 5.31
N LEU A 140 4.89 -30.77 4.13
CA LEU A 140 4.21 -31.44 3.01
C LEU A 140 5.20 -32.09 2.05
N GLY A 141 6.17 -31.32 1.55
CA GLY A 141 7.18 -31.78 0.60
C GLY A 141 8.22 -32.73 1.22
N ARG A 142 8.37 -32.72 2.56
CA ARG A 142 9.34 -33.56 3.30
C ARG A 142 10.72 -33.54 2.66
N LEU A 143 11.17 -32.35 2.26
CA LEU A 143 12.44 -32.15 1.57
C LEU A 143 13.59 -32.50 2.50
N THR A 144 14.51 -33.32 2.01
CA THR A 144 15.68 -33.78 2.76
C THR A 144 16.99 -33.41 2.05
N ALA A 145 18.10 -33.48 2.80
CA ALA A 145 19.42 -33.18 2.26
C ALA A 145 19.77 -34.09 1.08
N GLY A 146 20.31 -33.51 0.01
CA GLY A 146 20.68 -34.21 -1.23
C GLY A 146 19.54 -34.39 -2.23
N GLU A 147 18.30 -34.07 -1.88
CA GLU A 147 17.20 -33.97 -2.86
C GLU A 147 17.30 -32.65 -3.63
N SER A 148 16.67 -32.59 -4.82
CA SER A 148 16.57 -31.36 -5.61
C SER A 148 15.15 -30.82 -5.64
N VAL A 149 15.01 -29.49 -5.56
CA VAL A 149 13.72 -28.80 -5.57
C VAL A 149 13.66 -27.74 -6.67
N LEU A 150 12.53 -27.68 -7.37
CA LEU A 150 12.17 -26.56 -8.24
C LEU A 150 11.31 -25.56 -7.45
N VAL A 151 11.77 -24.32 -7.37
CA VAL A 151 11.05 -23.19 -6.78
C VAL A 151 10.64 -22.22 -7.87
N HIS A 152 9.33 -22.15 -8.14
CA HIS A 152 8.81 -21.14 -9.06
C HIS A 152 8.76 -19.75 -8.45
N ALA A 153 8.86 -18.73 -9.32
CA ALA A 153 8.88 -17.33 -8.93
C ALA A 153 9.90 -17.03 -7.80
N ALA A 154 11.12 -17.57 -7.93
CA ALA A 154 12.17 -17.60 -6.90
C ALA A 154 12.62 -16.20 -6.40
N THR A 155 12.26 -15.13 -7.11
CA THR A 155 12.53 -13.73 -6.72
C THR A 155 11.38 -13.06 -5.95
N GLY A 156 10.22 -13.71 -5.83
CA GLY A 156 9.11 -13.26 -5.00
C GLY A 156 9.31 -13.62 -3.53
N GLY A 157 8.41 -13.13 -2.65
CA GLY A 157 8.53 -13.34 -1.22
C GLY A 157 8.66 -14.81 -0.80
N VAL A 158 7.69 -15.66 -1.15
CA VAL A 158 7.73 -17.10 -0.81
C VAL A 158 8.88 -17.80 -1.50
N GLY A 159 9.14 -17.48 -2.78
CA GLY A 159 10.25 -18.07 -3.54
C GLY A 159 11.61 -17.82 -2.88
N MET A 160 11.90 -16.59 -2.45
CA MET A 160 13.15 -16.27 -1.78
C MET A 160 13.27 -16.93 -0.39
N ALA A 161 12.16 -17.08 0.34
CA ALA A 161 12.15 -17.81 1.61
C ALA A 161 12.39 -19.32 1.39
N ALA A 162 11.73 -19.91 0.39
CA ALA A 162 11.87 -21.30 0.00
C ALA A 162 13.29 -21.65 -0.43
N VAL A 163 13.96 -20.78 -1.21
CA VAL A 163 15.37 -20.94 -1.58
C VAL A 163 16.28 -21.00 -0.34
N GLN A 164 16.07 -20.12 0.65
CA GLN A 164 16.88 -20.13 1.88
C GLN A 164 16.64 -21.41 2.68
N ILE A 165 15.39 -21.80 2.88
CA ILE A 165 15.02 -23.02 3.63
C ILE A 165 15.56 -24.27 2.92
N ALA A 166 15.37 -24.40 1.61
CA ALA A 166 15.86 -25.55 0.85
C ALA A 166 17.39 -25.70 0.95
N ARG A 167 18.14 -24.59 0.86
CA ARG A 167 19.60 -24.61 1.04
C ARG A 167 20.02 -24.94 2.46
N HIS A 168 19.30 -24.43 3.47
CA HIS A 168 19.53 -24.79 4.86
C HIS A 168 19.34 -26.31 5.07
N LEU A 169 18.34 -26.91 4.43
CA LEU A 169 18.09 -28.36 4.45
C LEU A 169 19.11 -29.17 3.62
N GLY A 170 20.02 -28.52 2.90
CA GLY A 170 21.02 -29.19 2.07
C GLY A 170 20.48 -29.71 0.73
N ALA A 171 19.39 -29.13 0.23
CA ALA A 171 18.83 -29.47 -1.07
C ALA A 171 19.49 -28.67 -2.22
N GLU A 172 19.53 -29.27 -3.40
CA GLU A 172 19.88 -28.60 -4.65
C GLU A 172 18.67 -27.81 -5.17
N VAL A 173 18.85 -26.55 -5.54
CA VAL A 173 17.72 -25.65 -5.82
C VAL A 173 17.76 -25.17 -7.27
N TYR A 174 16.69 -25.46 -8.01
CA TYR A 174 16.39 -24.90 -9.32
C TYR A 174 15.35 -23.80 -9.16
N GLY A 175 15.57 -22.64 -9.78
CA GLY A 175 14.71 -21.46 -9.62
C GLY A 175 14.23 -20.90 -10.94
N THR A 176 12.94 -20.59 -11.04
CA THR A 176 12.46 -19.78 -12.18
C THR A 176 12.17 -18.34 -11.78
N ALA A 177 12.54 -17.41 -12.65
CA ALA A 177 12.17 -16.00 -12.56
C ALA A 177 12.12 -15.36 -13.95
N SER A 178 11.50 -14.18 -14.05
CA SER A 178 11.58 -13.40 -15.29
C SER A 178 13.03 -12.99 -15.57
N PRO A 179 13.50 -12.98 -16.83
CA PRO A 179 14.90 -12.68 -17.17
C PRO A 179 15.45 -11.39 -16.57
N GLY A 180 14.62 -10.32 -16.53
CA GLY A 180 15.00 -9.05 -15.90
C GLY A 180 15.29 -9.12 -14.39
N LYS A 181 14.95 -10.24 -13.72
CA LYS A 181 15.22 -10.46 -12.29
C LYS A 181 16.33 -11.48 -12.02
N TRP A 182 16.93 -12.08 -13.05
CA TRP A 182 18.04 -13.02 -12.86
C TRP A 182 19.25 -12.42 -12.10
N PRO A 183 19.62 -11.13 -12.26
CA PRO A 183 20.65 -10.54 -11.42
C PRO A 183 20.36 -10.65 -9.92
N ALA A 184 19.09 -10.59 -9.51
CA ALA A 184 18.70 -10.77 -8.12
C ALA A 184 18.88 -12.22 -7.63
N LEU A 185 18.62 -13.23 -8.49
CA LEU A 185 18.91 -14.63 -8.16
C LEU A 185 20.41 -14.92 -8.08
N ARG A 186 21.20 -14.37 -9.01
CA ARG A 186 22.66 -14.51 -8.96
C ARG A 186 23.24 -13.89 -7.69
N ALA A 187 22.71 -12.75 -7.25
CA ALA A 187 23.10 -12.13 -5.99
C ALA A 187 22.78 -12.99 -4.75
N THR A 188 21.86 -13.96 -4.86
CA THR A 188 21.60 -14.94 -3.79
C THR A 188 22.39 -16.24 -3.99
N GLY A 189 23.30 -16.33 -4.96
CA GLY A 189 24.18 -17.50 -5.14
C GLY A 189 23.67 -18.56 -6.12
N PHE A 190 22.70 -18.24 -6.96
CA PHE A 190 22.42 -19.08 -8.13
C PHE A 190 23.49 -18.91 -9.21
N ASP A 191 23.87 -20.01 -9.86
CA ASP A 191 24.59 -20.00 -11.13
C ASP A 191 23.61 -20.09 -12.32
N ASP A 192 24.14 -20.05 -13.55
CA ASP A 192 23.33 -20.11 -14.76
C ASP A 192 22.72 -21.51 -15.02
N ALA A 193 23.25 -22.57 -14.39
CA ALA A 193 22.67 -23.90 -14.52
C ALA A 193 21.36 -24.04 -13.71
N HIS A 194 21.24 -23.29 -12.62
CA HIS A 194 20.09 -23.41 -11.71
C HIS A 194 19.01 -22.34 -11.93
N ILE A 195 19.14 -21.50 -12.97
CA ILE A 195 18.16 -20.47 -13.33
C ILE A 195 17.50 -20.81 -14.66
N ALA A 196 16.17 -20.61 -14.73
CA ALA A 196 15.43 -20.60 -15.98
C ALA A 196 14.32 -19.53 -15.99
N SER A 197 13.74 -19.29 -17.18
CA SER A 197 12.65 -18.33 -17.36
C SER A 197 11.37 -18.82 -16.69
N SER A 198 10.69 -17.93 -15.95
CA SER A 198 9.33 -18.18 -15.46
C SER A 198 8.24 -17.75 -16.45
N ARG A 199 8.60 -17.44 -17.70
CA ARG A 199 7.70 -16.90 -18.74
C ARG A 199 7.58 -17.83 -19.95
N THR A 200 8.40 -18.87 -20.02
CA THR A 200 8.40 -19.87 -21.08
C THR A 200 8.40 -21.27 -20.46
N LEU A 201 8.06 -22.29 -21.24
CA LEU A 201 8.05 -23.69 -20.77
C LEU A 201 9.43 -24.37 -20.90
N ASP A 202 10.42 -23.68 -21.47
CA ASP A 202 11.76 -24.20 -21.77
C ASP A 202 12.52 -24.67 -20.52
N PHE A 203 12.14 -24.18 -19.33
CA PHE A 203 12.73 -24.61 -18.06
C PHE A 203 12.67 -26.12 -17.84
N VAL A 204 11.68 -26.82 -18.42
CA VAL A 204 11.56 -28.27 -18.30
C VAL A 204 12.74 -28.96 -18.98
N ASP A 205 13.01 -28.62 -20.23
CA ASP A 205 14.07 -29.25 -21.00
C ASP A 205 15.45 -28.80 -20.47
N GLU A 206 15.60 -27.52 -20.15
CA GLU A 206 16.83 -26.98 -19.56
C GLU A 206 17.20 -27.67 -18.24
N PHE A 207 16.26 -27.75 -17.28
CA PHE A 207 16.56 -28.39 -15.99
C PHE A 207 16.66 -29.90 -16.10
N ARG A 208 15.93 -30.54 -17.02
CA ARG A 208 16.11 -31.97 -17.28
C ARG A 208 17.50 -32.26 -17.83
N GLU A 209 18.00 -31.47 -18.77
CA GLU A 209 19.37 -31.62 -19.29
C GLU A 209 20.40 -31.43 -18.18
N ARG A 210 20.27 -30.34 -17.40
CA ARG A 210 21.24 -29.98 -16.35
C ARG A 210 21.23 -30.94 -15.15
N SER A 211 20.10 -31.59 -14.87
CA SER A 211 19.98 -32.67 -13.88
C SER A 211 20.39 -34.05 -14.42
N GLY A 212 21.00 -34.13 -15.60
CA GLY A 212 21.43 -35.41 -16.20
C GLY A 212 20.27 -36.33 -16.61
N GLY A 213 19.11 -35.74 -16.95
CA GLY A 213 17.89 -36.44 -17.35
C GLY A 213 16.96 -36.81 -16.19
N ARG A 214 17.37 -36.58 -14.93
CA ARG A 214 16.66 -37.05 -13.73
C ARG A 214 15.40 -36.24 -13.41
N GLY A 215 15.44 -34.93 -13.67
CA GLY A 215 14.41 -34.01 -13.21
C GLY A 215 14.61 -33.60 -11.74
N VAL A 216 13.51 -33.25 -11.05
CA VAL A 216 13.54 -32.75 -9.66
C VAL A 216 12.66 -33.58 -8.72
N ASP A 217 13.03 -33.66 -7.43
CA ASP A 217 12.31 -34.48 -6.44
C ASP A 217 11.09 -33.78 -5.83
N VAL A 218 11.16 -32.45 -5.72
CA VAL A 218 10.09 -31.62 -5.17
C VAL A 218 9.86 -30.43 -6.08
N VAL A 219 8.59 -30.06 -6.31
CA VAL A 219 8.21 -28.80 -6.94
C VAL A 219 7.39 -28.00 -5.93
N LEU A 220 7.82 -26.78 -5.65
CA LEU A 220 6.99 -25.77 -4.98
C LEU A 220 6.44 -24.82 -6.05
N ASN A 221 5.17 -25.02 -6.42
CA ASN A 221 4.54 -24.32 -7.53
C ASN A 221 3.74 -23.08 -7.08
N SER A 222 3.78 -22.05 -7.92
CA SER A 222 2.91 -20.87 -7.83
C SER A 222 2.47 -20.35 -9.21
N LEU A 223 2.73 -21.10 -10.29
CA LEU A 223 2.32 -20.77 -11.66
C LEU A 223 1.03 -21.53 -12.01
N ALA A 224 0.36 -21.12 -13.09
CA ALA A 224 -0.93 -21.69 -13.51
C ALA A 224 -0.90 -22.15 -14.98
N GLY A 225 -1.93 -22.86 -15.41
CA GLY A 225 -2.10 -23.35 -16.77
C GLY A 225 -1.06 -24.41 -17.14
N GLU A 226 -0.56 -24.33 -18.39
CA GLU A 226 0.40 -25.29 -18.95
C GLU A 226 1.72 -25.38 -18.15
N PHE A 227 2.04 -24.36 -17.33
CA PHE A 227 3.20 -24.38 -16.44
C PHE A 227 3.07 -25.44 -15.35
N VAL A 228 1.86 -25.72 -14.86
CA VAL A 228 1.61 -26.79 -13.87
C VAL A 228 1.91 -28.14 -14.50
N ASP A 229 1.37 -28.38 -15.68
CA ASP A 229 1.54 -29.65 -16.41
C ASP A 229 3.00 -29.85 -16.84
N ALA A 230 3.68 -28.77 -17.24
CA ALA A 230 5.11 -28.76 -17.54
C ALA A 230 5.97 -29.13 -16.32
N SER A 231 5.61 -28.60 -15.15
CA SER A 231 6.32 -28.86 -13.91
C SER A 231 6.10 -30.28 -13.39
N LEU A 232 4.89 -30.83 -13.55
CA LEU A 232 4.60 -32.25 -13.28
C LEU A 232 5.45 -33.18 -14.14
N ARG A 233 5.68 -32.83 -15.42
CA ARG A 233 6.56 -33.61 -16.29
C ARG A 233 8.01 -33.58 -15.84
N LEU A 234 8.48 -32.53 -15.15
CA LEU A 234 9.86 -32.41 -14.69
C LEU A 234 10.15 -33.23 -13.42
N LEU A 235 9.12 -33.69 -12.70
CA LEU A 235 9.33 -34.48 -11.49
C LEU A 235 10.02 -35.82 -11.79
N SER A 236 10.94 -36.19 -10.91
CA SER A 236 11.55 -37.51 -10.85
C SER A 236 10.53 -38.55 -10.38
N PRO A 237 10.74 -39.86 -10.64
CA PRO A 237 9.90 -40.91 -10.08
C PRO A 237 9.84 -40.82 -8.55
N GLY A 238 8.63 -40.83 -7.96
CA GLY A 238 8.45 -40.61 -6.53
C GLY A 238 8.37 -39.12 -6.12
N GLY A 239 8.39 -38.21 -7.11
CA GLY A 239 8.40 -36.78 -6.89
C GLY A 239 7.16 -36.23 -6.19
N ARG A 240 7.32 -35.10 -5.50
CA ARG A 240 6.26 -34.43 -4.73
C ARG A 240 5.96 -33.05 -5.32
N PHE A 241 4.73 -32.86 -5.73
CA PHE A 241 4.22 -31.59 -6.22
C PHE A 241 3.43 -30.88 -5.13
N VAL A 242 3.91 -29.72 -4.69
CA VAL A 242 3.29 -28.89 -3.66
C VAL A 242 2.74 -27.63 -4.31
N GLU A 243 1.41 -27.54 -4.42
CA GLU A 243 0.70 -26.47 -5.10
C GLU A 243 0.25 -25.37 -4.12
N MET A 244 0.69 -24.13 -4.38
CA MET A 244 0.24 -22.95 -3.63
C MET A 244 -0.87 -22.17 -4.34
N GLY A 245 -1.04 -22.39 -5.64
CA GLY A 245 -2.07 -21.78 -6.47
C GLY A 245 -3.47 -22.12 -5.97
N LYS A 246 -4.30 -21.08 -5.80
CA LYS A 246 -5.72 -21.27 -5.43
C LYS A 246 -6.63 -21.46 -6.64
N THR A 247 -6.20 -20.95 -7.78
CA THR A 247 -6.88 -21.08 -9.07
C THR A 247 -6.25 -22.22 -9.84
N ASP A 248 -7.03 -22.94 -10.65
CA ASP A 248 -6.50 -23.96 -11.56
C ASP A 248 -5.80 -25.11 -10.80
N LYS A 249 -6.54 -25.81 -9.92
CA LYS A 249 -6.01 -26.95 -9.16
C LYS A 249 -6.21 -28.25 -9.94
N ARG A 250 -5.31 -29.21 -9.78
CA ARG A 250 -5.45 -30.56 -10.37
C ARG A 250 -6.06 -31.52 -9.37
N ASP A 251 -6.79 -32.52 -9.87
CA ASP A 251 -7.25 -33.63 -9.05
C ASP A 251 -6.06 -34.55 -8.72
N PRO A 252 -5.71 -34.74 -7.43
CA PRO A 252 -4.61 -35.63 -7.03
C PRO A 252 -4.72 -37.05 -7.60
N ARG A 253 -5.95 -37.58 -7.78
CA ARG A 253 -6.16 -38.93 -8.31
C ARG A 253 -5.80 -39.01 -9.80
N ARG A 254 -6.13 -37.96 -10.55
CA ARG A 254 -5.79 -37.86 -11.97
C ARG A 254 -4.29 -37.69 -12.16
N VAL A 255 -3.65 -36.85 -11.35
CA VAL A 255 -2.18 -36.68 -11.38
C VAL A 255 -1.48 -38.00 -11.10
N ALA A 256 -1.91 -38.77 -10.09
CA ALA A 256 -1.31 -40.06 -9.78
C ALA A 256 -1.49 -41.11 -10.90
N ALA A 257 -2.57 -41.00 -11.69
CA ALA A 257 -2.80 -41.86 -12.85
C ALA A 257 -1.91 -41.48 -14.04
N ASP A 258 -1.80 -40.17 -14.33
CA ASP A 258 -1.04 -39.63 -15.45
C ASP A 258 0.48 -39.63 -15.19
N HIS A 259 0.88 -39.53 -13.92
CA HIS A 259 2.27 -39.51 -13.45
C HIS A 259 2.49 -40.56 -12.33
N PRO A 260 2.71 -41.83 -12.67
CA PRO A 260 2.84 -42.90 -11.69
C PRO A 260 3.94 -42.63 -10.65
N GLY A 261 3.57 -42.70 -9.37
CA GLY A 261 4.47 -42.48 -8.23
C GLY A 261 4.63 -41.02 -7.82
N VAL A 262 4.07 -40.06 -8.55
CA VAL A 262 4.05 -38.64 -8.15
C VAL A 262 2.90 -38.37 -7.18
N SER A 263 3.17 -37.65 -6.09
CA SER A 263 2.13 -37.12 -5.21
C SER A 263 1.86 -35.65 -5.53
N TYR A 264 0.58 -35.27 -5.62
CA TYR A 264 0.17 -33.87 -5.76
C TYR A 264 -0.63 -33.44 -4.54
N GLN A 265 -0.27 -32.30 -3.96
CA GLN A 265 -0.96 -31.72 -2.82
C GLN A 265 -1.06 -30.20 -2.97
N ASP A 266 -2.28 -29.69 -3.07
CA ASP A 266 -2.54 -28.26 -2.86
C ASP A 266 -2.71 -27.96 -1.37
N PHE A 267 -2.37 -26.74 -0.96
CA PHE A 267 -2.48 -26.37 0.45
C PHE A 267 -2.87 -24.91 0.67
N ASP A 268 -3.47 -24.66 1.83
CA ASP A 268 -3.64 -23.34 2.41
C ASP A 268 -2.91 -23.33 3.77
N LEU A 269 -2.03 -22.36 4.00
CA LEU A 269 -1.28 -22.24 5.25
C LEU A 269 -2.22 -22.22 6.47
N MET A 270 -3.38 -21.59 6.36
CA MET A 270 -4.33 -21.49 7.48
C MET A 270 -4.87 -22.85 7.91
N ALA A 271 -4.87 -23.86 7.03
CA ALA A 271 -5.31 -25.21 7.36
C ALA A 271 -4.35 -25.94 8.32
N ALA A 272 -3.12 -25.47 8.50
CA ALA A 272 -2.16 -26.04 9.46
C ALA A 272 -2.63 -25.86 10.92
N GLY A 273 -3.47 -24.86 11.18
CA GLY A 273 -4.03 -24.55 12.50
C GLY A 273 -3.04 -23.86 13.45
N PRO A 274 -3.53 -23.23 14.55
CA PRO A 274 -2.71 -22.34 15.37
C PRO A 274 -1.52 -22.99 16.06
N ALA A 275 -1.69 -24.23 16.56
CA ALA A 275 -0.60 -24.93 17.25
C ALA A 275 0.58 -25.23 16.32
N THR A 276 0.29 -25.70 15.09
CA THR A 276 1.31 -25.97 14.07
C THR A 276 2.02 -24.70 13.65
N ILE A 277 1.26 -23.61 13.44
CA ILE A 277 1.85 -22.33 13.05
C ILE A 277 2.76 -21.76 14.14
N GLY A 278 2.35 -21.84 15.41
CA GLY A 278 3.21 -21.46 16.54
C GLY A 278 4.51 -22.26 16.60
N ARG A 279 4.45 -23.58 16.37
CA ARG A 279 5.66 -24.43 16.30
C ARG A 279 6.58 -24.01 15.15
N MET A 280 6.03 -23.86 13.94
CA MET A 280 6.81 -23.45 12.77
C MET A 280 7.43 -22.07 12.96
N LEU A 281 6.72 -21.11 13.56
CA LEU A 281 7.28 -19.79 13.90
C LEU A 281 8.47 -19.92 14.85
N ALA A 282 8.37 -20.77 15.89
CA ALA A 282 9.47 -20.97 16.83
C ALA A 282 10.72 -21.57 16.14
N GLU A 283 10.53 -22.57 15.27
CA GLU A 283 11.63 -23.16 14.49
C GLU A 283 12.28 -22.14 13.55
N LEU A 284 11.46 -21.37 12.82
CA LEU A 284 11.95 -20.30 11.95
C LEU A 284 12.73 -19.24 12.74
N MET A 285 12.26 -18.86 13.94
CA MET A 285 12.95 -17.87 14.77
C MET A 285 14.31 -18.37 15.27
N ALA A 286 14.44 -19.66 15.57
CA ALA A 286 15.73 -20.25 15.92
C ALA A 286 16.74 -20.13 14.76
N LEU A 287 16.29 -20.35 13.52
CA LEU A 287 17.12 -20.21 12.32
C LEU A 287 17.45 -18.75 11.94
N PHE A 288 16.59 -17.79 12.28
CA PHE A 288 16.95 -16.37 12.17
C PHE A 288 17.99 -15.97 13.22
N ALA A 289 17.88 -16.51 14.45
CA ALA A 289 18.81 -16.23 15.53
C ALA A 289 20.20 -16.83 15.27
N GLY A 290 20.28 -18.02 14.66
CA GLY A 290 21.55 -18.62 14.25
C GLY A 290 22.15 -18.03 12.96
N GLY A 291 21.37 -17.23 12.22
CA GLY A 291 21.80 -16.55 11.00
C GLY A 291 21.74 -17.41 9.73
N GLU A 292 21.14 -18.60 9.82
CA GLU A 292 20.86 -19.49 8.69
C GLU A 292 19.78 -18.90 7.76
N LEU A 293 18.82 -18.17 8.32
CA LEU A 293 17.83 -17.40 7.58
C LEU A 293 18.05 -15.90 7.75
N ARG A 294 17.71 -15.13 6.71
CA ARG A 294 17.82 -13.66 6.69
C ARG A 294 16.54 -13.00 6.19
N PRO A 295 16.14 -11.86 6.78
CA PRO A 295 15.01 -11.08 6.29
C PRO A 295 15.15 -10.76 4.80
N LEU A 296 14.03 -10.80 4.08
CA LEU A 296 14.02 -10.54 2.65
C LEU A 296 14.19 -9.05 2.33
N PRO A 297 14.72 -8.70 1.13
CA PRO A 297 14.61 -7.35 0.60
C PRO A 297 13.14 -6.93 0.63
N ARG A 298 12.88 -5.71 1.12
CA ARG A 298 11.52 -5.22 1.28
C ARG A 298 11.36 -3.80 0.75
N ARG A 299 10.13 -3.47 0.39
CA ARG A 299 9.72 -2.09 0.12
C ARG A 299 8.44 -1.78 0.88
N THR A 300 8.49 -0.69 1.64
CA THR A 300 7.41 -0.25 2.52
C THR A 300 6.66 0.93 1.89
N TRP A 301 5.33 0.91 1.95
CA TRP A 301 4.48 2.08 1.70
C TRP A 301 3.69 2.41 2.95
N ASP A 302 3.28 3.68 3.07
CA ASP A 302 2.21 4.02 4.01
C ASP A 302 0.89 3.38 3.55
N VAL A 303 0.09 2.85 4.48
CA VAL A 303 -1.22 2.24 4.16
C VAL A 303 -2.17 3.21 3.43
N ARG A 304 -2.04 4.52 3.63
CA ARG A 304 -2.80 5.54 2.89
C ARG A 304 -2.40 5.61 1.41
N ARG A 305 -1.30 4.96 1.03
CA ARG A 305 -0.88 4.74 -0.35
C ARG A 305 -1.08 3.30 -0.81
N ALA A 306 -1.94 2.53 -0.13
CA ALA A 306 -2.26 1.16 -0.50
C ALA A 306 -2.61 0.98 -1.99
N PRO A 307 -3.40 1.84 -2.67
CA PRO A 307 -3.66 1.66 -4.10
C PRO A 307 -2.40 1.63 -4.96
N GLU A 308 -1.37 2.42 -4.61
CA GLU A 308 -0.09 2.41 -5.33
C GLU A 308 0.70 1.12 -5.05
N ALA A 309 0.70 0.66 -3.79
CA ALA A 309 1.38 -0.57 -3.40
C ALA A 309 0.72 -1.82 -4.02
N PHE A 310 -0.61 -1.88 -4.05
CA PHE A 310 -1.37 -2.96 -4.67
C PHE A 310 -1.14 -3.00 -6.19
N ARG A 311 -1.13 -1.85 -6.87
CA ARG A 311 -0.77 -1.78 -8.31
C ARG A 311 0.68 -2.20 -8.56
N PHE A 312 1.62 -1.77 -7.71
CA PHE A 312 3.01 -2.19 -7.85
C PHE A 312 3.18 -3.70 -7.68
N LEU A 313 2.40 -4.30 -6.78
CA LEU A 313 2.35 -5.75 -6.59
C LEU A 313 1.73 -6.46 -7.79
N SER A 314 0.59 -5.97 -8.30
CA SER A 314 -0.15 -6.58 -9.42
C SER A 314 0.70 -6.68 -10.69
N GLN A 315 1.58 -5.71 -10.93
CA GLN A 315 2.52 -5.71 -12.06
C GLN A 315 3.66 -6.75 -11.93
N ALA A 316 3.77 -7.46 -10.80
CA ALA A 316 4.79 -8.47 -10.54
C ALA A 316 6.25 -7.99 -10.76
N ARG A 317 6.52 -6.68 -10.63
CA ARG A 317 7.86 -6.08 -10.85
C ARG A 317 8.77 -6.14 -9.64
N HIS A 318 8.21 -6.40 -8.46
CA HIS A 318 8.95 -6.40 -7.20
C HIS A 318 9.90 -7.60 -7.06
N VAL A 319 10.92 -7.43 -6.23
CA VAL A 319 11.80 -8.50 -5.72
C VAL A 319 11.64 -8.51 -4.21
N GLY A 320 11.56 -9.70 -3.62
CA GLY A 320 11.35 -9.87 -2.18
C GLY A 320 9.92 -9.57 -1.76
N LYS A 321 9.75 -8.77 -0.70
CA LYS A 321 8.48 -8.57 -0.01
C LYS A 321 8.01 -7.12 -0.03
N LEU A 322 6.69 -6.91 -0.03
CA LEU A 322 6.10 -5.59 0.14
C LEU A 322 5.45 -5.49 1.52
N THR A 323 5.52 -4.31 2.13
CA THR A 323 4.88 -4.04 3.42
C THR A 323 4.13 -2.72 3.40
N LEU A 324 3.12 -2.62 4.26
CA LEU A 324 2.40 -1.40 4.56
C LEU A 324 2.71 -0.96 5.99
N SER A 325 3.19 0.26 6.19
CA SER A 325 3.30 0.87 7.51
C SER A 325 1.94 1.40 7.95
N ILE A 326 1.56 1.09 9.18
CA ILE A 326 0.32 1.53 9.80
C ILE A 326 0.63 2.83 10.57
N PRO A 327 0.05 3.98 10.17
CA PRO A 327 0.33 5.24 10.81
C PRO A 327 -0.24 5.28 12.21
N ARG A 328 0.51 5.89 13.12
CA ARG A 328 -0.01 6.29 14.43
C ARG A 328 -0.34 7.77 14.42
N VAL A 329 -1.36 8.12 15.19
CA VAL A 329 -1.64 9.51 15.51
C VAL A 329 -0.47 10.03 16.36
N PRO A 330 0.24 11.09 15.94
CA PRO A 330 1.31 11.67 16.74
C PRO A 330 0.75 12.32 18.01
N ARG A 331 1.23 11.87 19.17
CA ARG A 331 0.81 12.31 20.50
C ARG A 331 1.98 12.94 21.25
N LEU A 332 1.66 13.82 22.21
CA LEU A 332 2.60 14.47 23.13
C LEU A 332 2.21 14.17 24.59
N ASP A 333 1.57 13.03 24.83
CA ASP A 333 1.03 12.58 26.13
C ASP A 333 2.07 11.92 27.05
N GLY A 334 3.35 12.12 26.78
CA GLY A 334 4.48 11.63 27.57
C GLY A 334 5.62 12.65 27.55
N THR A 335 6.86 12.18 27.73
CA THR A 335 8.03 13.05 27.66
C THR A 335 8.34 13.47 26.22
N VAL A 336 8.51 14.76 25.99
CA VAL A 336 8.95 15.37 24.73
C VAL A 336 10.41 15.83 24.88
N LEU A 337 11.32 15.16 24.16
CA LEU A 337 12.72 15.58 24.09
C LEU A 337 12.88 16.64 23.01
N VAL A 338 13.37 17.82 23.37
CA VAL A 338 13.68 18.90 22.42
C VAL A 338 15.16 19.21 22.45
N SER A 339 15.86 18.99 21.33
CA SER A 339 17.28 19.37 21.21
C SER A 339 17.43 20.75 20.58
N GLY A 340 18.44 21.51 21.01
CA GLY A 340 18.58 22.92 20.63
C GLY A 340 17.51 23.80 21.27
N ALA A 341 16.90 23.33 22.37
CA ALA A 341 15.75 23.94 23.01
C ALA A 341 15.99 25.38 23.51
N THR A 342 17.24 25.71 23.89
CA THR A 342 17.62 27.04 24.37
C THR A 342 17.95 28.01 23.23
N GLY A 343 17.94 27.56 21.97
CA GLY A 343 18.02 28.45 20.81
C GLY A 343 16.71 29.17 20.54
N THR A 344 16.75 30.27 19.78
CA THR A 344 15.58 31.12 19.47
C THR A 344 14.35 30.33 19.01
N LEU A 345 14.53 29.45 18.01
CA LEU A 345 13.44 28.63 17.46
C LEU A 345 12.98 27.53 18.44
N GLY A 346 13.93 26.91 19.14
CA GLY A 346 13.63 25.86 20.12
C GLY A 346 12.79 26.39 21.28
N ALA A 347 13.15 27.56 21.81
CA ALA A 347 12.46 28.18 22.94
C ALA A 347 11.05 28.64 22.56
N LEU A 348 10.88 29.17 21.34
CA LEU A 348 9.55 29.51 20.79
C LEU A 348 8.69 28.25 20.66
N LEU A 349 9.24 27.19 20.08
CA LEU A 349 8.55 25.92 19.90
C LEU A 349 8.14 25.28 21.23
N CYS A 350 9.03 25.26 22.23
CA CYS A 350 8.73 24.66 23.53
C CYS A 350 7.50 25.31 24.18
N ARG A 351 7.41 26.65 24.14
CA ARG A 351 6.23 27.38 24.65
C ARG A 351 4.97 26.99 23.90
N HIS A 352 5.05 26.90 22.57
CA HIS A 352 3.93 26.50 21.72
C HIS A 352 3.46 25.06 21.98
N LEU A 353 4.40 24.12 22.17
CA LEU A 353 4.07 22.72 22.47
C LEU A 353 3.29 22.59 23.79
N VAL A 354 3.63 23.38 24.82
CA VAL A 354 2.90 23.37 26.10
C VAL A 354 1.54 24.04 25.98
N ALA A 355 1.50 25.22 25.36
CA ALA A 355 0.30 26.07 25.30
C ALA A 355 -0.75 25.56 24.31
N ALA A 356 -0.35 25.18 23.09
CA ALA A 356 -1.25 24.80 22.02
C ALA A 356 -1.47 23.28 21.91
N HIS A 357 -0.46 22.46 22.25
CA HIS A 357 -0.52 21.00 22.08
C HIS A 357 -0.59 20.22 23.39
N GLY A 358 -0.60 20.91 24.53
CA GLY A 358 -0.81 20.27 25.82
C GLY A 358 0.37 19.42 26.32
N ALA A 359 1.59 19.61 25.79
CA ALA A 359 2.76 18.91 26.29
C ALA A 359 3.00 19.26 27.78
N ARG A 360 3.25 18.25 28.62
CA ARG A 360 3.44 18.43 30.08
C ARG A 360 4.79 18.03 30.62
N HIS A 361 5.50 17.10 29.97
CA HIS A 361 6.83 16.67 30.40
C HIS A 361 7.83 16.99 29.29
N LEU A 362 8.76 17.91 29.54
CA LEU A 362 9.75 18.34 28.56
C LEU A 362 11.17 18.04 29.06
N LEU A 363 11.95 17.39 28.18
CA LEU A 363 13.37 17.16 28.35
C LEU A 363 14.13 18.04 27.34
N LEU A 364 14.61 19.18 27.79
CA LEU A 364 15.24 20.20 26.97
C LEU A 364 16.75 20.01 26.97
N VAL A 365 17.31 19.74 25.80
CA VAL A 365 18.73 19.40 25.67
C VAL A 365 19.46 20.45 24.83
N SER A 366 20.57 20.94 25.36
CA SER A 366 21.51 21.78 24.62
C SER A 366 22.91 21.62 25.18
N ARG A 367 23.96 21.98 24.44
CA ARG A 367 25.35 21.83 24.91
C ARG A 367 25.66 22.61 26.19
N ARG A 368 25.03 23.78 26.37
CA ARG A 368 25.20 24.63 27.57
C ARG A 368 24.18 24.30 28.68
N GLY A 369 23.11 23.56 28.35
CA GLY A 369 22.08 23.20 29.31
C GLY A 369 21.52 24.41 30.09
N PRO A 370 21.41 24.32 31.43
CA PRO A 370 20.97 25.43 32.29
C PRO A 370 21.81 26.70 32.17
N ASP A 371 23.09 26.60 31.78
CA ASP A 371 24.00 27.74 31.64
C ASP A 371 23.80 28.49 30.31
N ALA A 372 22.82 28.10 29.48
CA ALA A 372 22.51 28.81 28.25
C ALA A 372 21.78 30.14 28.54
N GLU A 373 22.10 31.18 27.78
CA GLU A 373 21.39 32.45 27.84
C GLU A 373 19.88 32.26 27.60
N GLY A 374 19.05 32.80 28.51
CA GLY A 374 17.59 32.67 28.47
C GLY A 374 17.03 31.31 28.94
N ALA A 375 17.86 30.40 29.44
CA ALA A 375 17.40 29.09 29.96
C ALA A 375 16.51 29.24 31.21
N ASP A 376 16.89 30.11 32.15
CA ASP A 376 16.09 30.37 33.37
C ASP A 376 14.72 30.96 33.05
N ASP A 377 14.67 31.94 32.13
CA ASP A 377 13.42 32.54 31.67
C ASP A 377 12.54 31.50 30.96
N LEU A 378 13.12 30.67 30.09
CA LEU A 378 12.39 29.59 29.42
C LEU A 378 11.85 28.57 30.45
N LEU A 379 12.64 28.21 31.45
CA LEU A 379 12.21 27.30 32.52
C LEU A 379 11.03 27.89 33.30
N ALA A 380 11.12 29.17 33.67
CA ALA A 380 10.07 29.88 34.39
C ALA A 380 8.78 29.95 33.57
N ASP A 381 8.86 30.33 32.30
CA ASP A 381 7.73 30.41 31.38
C ASP A 381 7.01 29.07 31.23
N LEU A 382 7.75 27.99 30.98
CA LEU A 382 7.17 26.67 30.77
C LEU A 382 6.54 26.11 32.05
N LYS A 383 7.15 26.36 33.22
CA LYS A 383 6.55 26.00 34.52
C LYS A 383 5.27 26.79 34.79
N ALA A 384 5.25 28.09 34.46
CA ALA A 384 4.04 28.92 34.58
C ALA A 384 2.91 28.43 33.66
N LEU A 385 3.25 27.86 32.50
CA LEU A 385 2.32 27.18 31.59
C LEU A 385 1.91 25.77 32.04
N GLY A 386 2.41 25.30 33.19
CA GLY A 386 2.02 24.03 33.81
C GLY A 386 2.82 22.81 33.32
N ALA A 387 4.00 23.00 32.73
CA ALA A 387 4.88 21.91 32.34
C ALA A 387 5.94 21.57 33.41
N GLU A 388 6.24 20.29 33.53
CA GLU A 388 7.43 19.77 34.18
C GLU A 388 8.59 19.77 33.18
N VAL A 389 9.69 20.43 33.54
CA VAL A 389 10.80 20.69 32.61
C VAL A 389 12.12 20.32 33.25
N SER A 390 12.90 19.52 32.54
CA SER A 390 14.32 19.26 32.82
C SER A 390 15.18 19.86 31.72
N ILE A 391 16.15 20.70 32.09
CA ILE A 391 17.14 21.26 31.16
C ILE A 391 18.46 20.54 31.38
N VAL A 392 19.00 19.91 30.34
CA VAL A 392 20.20 19.07 30.42
C VAL A 392 21.28 19.61 29.49
N ALA A 393 22.50 19.71 30.03
CA ALA A 393 23.71 19.99 29.27
C ALA A 393 24.23 18.70 28.62
N ALA A 394 24.10 18.55 27.30
CA ALA A 394 24.64 17.39 26.58
C ALA A 394 24.92 17.72 25.10
N ASP A 395 25.95 17.08 24.53
CA ASP A 395 26.19 17.03 23.09
C ASP A 395 25.61 15.74 22.51
N LEU A 396 24.47 15.83 21.84
CA LEU A 396 23.79 14.63 21.30
C LEU A 396 24.55 13.98 20.12
N ALA A 397 25.62 14.61 19.62
CA ALA A 397 26.54 13.95 18.69
C ALA A 397 27.41 12.88 19.36
N ASP A 398 27.46 12.85 20.69
CA ASP A 398 28.06 11.78 21.48
C ASP A 398 26.99 10.71 21.81
N PRO A 399 27.16 9.44 21.36
CA PRO A 399 26.19 8.39 21.65
C PRO A 399 26.04 8.07 23.14
N ASP A 400 27.10 8.22 23.94
CA ASP A 400 27.03 7.95 25.39
C ASP A 400 26.21 9.04 26.09
N ALA A 401 26.40 10.31 25.70
CA ALA A 401 25.59 11.42 26.19
C ALA A 401 24.09 11.28 25.82
N VAL A 402 23.78 10.68 24.66
CA VAL A 402 22.39 10.37 24.29
C VAL A 402 21.81 9.31 25.23
N ALA A 403 22.56 8.25 25.54
CA ALA A 403 22.11 7.22 26.48
C ALA A 403 21.87 7.81 27.88
N ASP A 404 22.78 8.64 28.38
CA ASP A 404 22.65 9.33 29.67
C ASP A 404 21.41 10.20 29.72
N VAL A 405 21.16 11.02 28.69
CA VAL A 405 19.95 11.86 28.58
C VAL A 405 18.69 11.01 28.58
N LEU A 406 18.64 9.91 27.83
CA LEU A 406 17.46 9.05 27.76
C LEU A 406 17.21 8.28 29.06
N SER A 407 18.26 8.00 29.84
CA SER A 407 18.12 7.36 31.16
C SER A 407 17.37 8.23 32.18
N MET A 408 17.29 9.55 31.95
CA MET A 408 16.58 10.50 32.81
C MET A 408 15.06 10.50 32.59
N VAL A 409 14.56 9.81 31.56
CA VAL A 409 13.12 9.76 31.25
C VAL A 409 12.39 8.92 32.30
N ASP A 410 11.38 9.51 32.95
CA ASP A 410 10.54 8.81 33.91
C ASP A 410 9.73 7.71 33.23
N ALA A 411 9.80 6.48 33.74
CA ALA A 411 9.05 5.34 33.22
C ALA A 411 7.51 5.54 33.29
N ARG A 412 7.02 6.40 34.21
CA ARG A 412 5.60 6.78 34.30
C ARG A 412 5.16 7.72 33.18
N HIS A 413 6.12 8.46 32.60
CA HIS A 413 5.91 9.42 31.51
C HIS A 413 6.91 9.11 30.39
N PRO A 414 6.76 7.96 29.70
CA PRO A 414 7.75 7.46 28.77
C PRO A 414 8.00 8.45 27.63
N LEU A 415 9.17 8.33 26.99
CA LEU A 415 9.52 9.14 25.84
C LEU A 415 8.52 8.90 24.70
N ARG A 416 7.80 9.95 24.33
CA ARG A 416 6.74 9.89 23.31
C ARG A 416 7.11 10.64 22.03
N ALA A 417 7.90 11.70 22.15
CA ALA A 417 8.29 12.52 21.01
C ALA A 417 9.72 13.01 21.11
N VAL A 418 10.38 13.11 19.95
CA VAL A 418 11.66 13.79 19.77
C VAL A 418 11.47 14.93 18.79
N VAL A 419 11.96 16.12 19.13
CA VAL A 419 12.00 17.28 18.24
C VAL A 419 13.44 17.79 18.15
N HIS A 420 14.04 17.63 16.97
CA HIS A 420 15.41 17.99 16.71
C HIS A 420 15.52 19.35 16.02
N VAL A 421 15.80 20.40 16.82
CA VAL A 421 15.95 21.79 16.36
C VAL A 421 17.42 22.22 16.31
N ALA A 422 18.33 21.42 16.89
CA ALA A 422 19.73 21.76 16.98
C ALA A 422 20.37 21.95 15.58
N GLY A 423 21.19 22.99 15.46
CA GLY A 423 21.88 23.29 14.22
C GLY A 423 22.82 24.47 14.40
N VAL A 424 23.87 24.49 13.59
CA VAL A 424 24.77 25.63 13.44
C VAL A 424 24.99 25.86 11.94
N VAL A 425 25.49 27.03 11.60
CA VAL A 425 25.84 27.43 10.24
C VAL A 425 27.23 27.99 10.23
N ASP A 426 27.91 27.77 9.12
CA ASP A 426 29.24 28.29 8.88
C ASP A 426 29.43 28.44 7.36
N ASP A 427 28.94 29.57 6.85
CA ASP A 427 28.80 29.81 5.41
C ASP A 427 30.17 29.94 4.74
N ALA A 428 30.36 29.17 3.67
CA ALA A 428 31.59 29.07 2.89
C ALA A 428 31.27 28.67 1.45
N THR A 429 32.00 29.24 0.48
CA THR A 429 32.04 28.67 -0.86
C THR A 429 32.65 27.27 -0.82
N VAL A 430 32.31 26.42 -1.80
CA VAL A 430 32.84 25.04 -1.86
C VAL A 430 34.37 25.03 -1.85
N GLU A 431 35.01 25.97 -2.53
CA GLU A 431 36.48 26.14 -2.56
C GLU A 431 37.08 26.54 -1.21
N SER A 432 36.29 27.16 -0.32
CA SER A 432 36.72 27.62 1.00
C SER A 432 36.27 26.70 2.14
N LEU A 433 35.60 25.59 1.83
CA LEU A 433 35.22 24.59 2.83
C LEU A 433 36.45 23.76 3.24
N THR A 434 36.65 23.65 4.55
CA THR A 434 37.63 22.73 5.13
C THR A 434 36.91 21.57 5.82
N PRO A 435 37.59 20.43 6.07
CA PRO A 435 37.02 19.33 6.84
C PRO A 435 36.44 19.78 8.20
N ASP A 436 37.11 20.70 8.89
CA ASP A 436 36.66 21.20 10.19
C ASP A 436 35.37 22.03 10.09
N ARG A 437 35.26 22.91 9.08
CA ARG A 437 34.04 23.71 8.83
C ARG A 437 32.88 22.84 8.38
N LEU A 438 33.16 21.74 7.69
CA LEU A 438 32.15 20.73 7.35
C LEU A 438 31.70 19.97 8.60
N ALA A 439 32.64 19.40 9.36
CA ALA A 439 32.36 18.62 10.57
C ALA A 439 31.60 19.44 11.62
N ALA A 440 31.96 20.71 11.82
CA ALA A 440 31.29 21.59 12.77
C ALA A 440 29.79 21.78 12.47
N VAL A 441 29.41 21.85 11.19
CA VAL A 441 28.01 22.02 10.75
C VAL A 441 27.26 20.69 10.69
N LEU A 442 27.93 19.62 10.24
CA LEU A 442 27.31 18.30 10.15
C LEU A 442 27.06 17.69 11.54
N ARG A 443 27.99 17.81 12.48
CA ARG A 443 27.91 17.18 13.81
C ARG A 443 26.56 17.37 14.54
N PRO A 444 26.06 18.60 14.76
CA PRO A 444 24.80 18.81 15.47
C PRO A 444 23.54 18.44 14.68
N LYS A 445 23.64 18.14 13.38
CA LYS A 445 22.50 17.72 12.53
C LYS A 445 22.55 16.24 12.19
N VAL A 446 23.67 15.78 11.62
CA VAL A 446 23.88 14.42 11.15
C VAL A 446 24.12 13.47 12.33
N ASP A 447 25.22 13.66 13.06
CA ASP A 447 25.62 12.73 14.12
C ASP A 447 24.57 12.70 15.23
N ALA A 448 24.09 13.88 15.65
CA ALA A 448 23.06 13.99 16.67
C ALA A 448 21.73 13.32 16.27
N ALA A 449 21.23 13.56 15.06
CA ALA A 449 19.98 12.93 14.61
C ALA A 449 20.15 11.42 14.39
N TRP A 450 21.32 10.97 13.94
CA TRP A 450 21.63 9.56 13.77
C TRP A 450 21.70 8.83 15.12
N ASN A 451 22.35 9.42 16.12
CA ASN A 451 22.41 8.85 17.47
C ASN A 451 21.01 8.80 18.10
N LEU A 452 20.22 9.87 18.00
CA LEU A 452 18.82 9.87 18.42
C LEU A 452 18.00 8.80 17.69
N HIS A 453 18.21 8.62 16.39
CA HIS A 453 17.56 7.57 15.62
C HIS A 453 17.88 6.18 16.18
N ARG A 454 19.16 5.87 16.39
CA ARG A 454 19.62 4.57 16.89
C ARG A 454 19.13 4.30 18.31
N ALA A 455 19.24 5.28 19.20
CA ALA A 455 18.86 5.14 20.60
C ALA A 455 17.34 5.03 20.81
N THR A 456 16.53 5.32 19.79
CA THR A 456 15.06 5.29 19.87
C THR A 456 14.40 4.27 18.95
N LEU A 457 15.14 3.29 18.43
CA LEU A 457 14.60 2.23 17.57
C LEU A 457 13.52 1.40 18.28
N ASP A 458 13.73 1.11 19.57
CA ASP A 458 12.84 0.27 20.38
C ASP A 458 11.90 1.09 21.28
N SER A 459 11.99 2.43 21.25
CA SER A 459 11.11 3.31 22.00
C SER A 459 9.72 3.41 21.36
N ASP A 460 8.67 3.49 22.17
CA ASP A 460 7.29 3.68 21.68
C ASP A 460 6.98 5.14 21.25
N LEU A 461 7.93 5.80 20.59
CA LEU A 461 7.80 7.16 20.08
C LEU A 461 6.62 7.25 19.11
N THR A 462 5.78 8.29 19.18
CA THR A 462 4.76 8.57 18.16
C THR A 462 5.14 9.73 17.24
N ALA A 463 6.16 10.51 17.60
CA ALA A 463 6.64 11.63 16.79
C ALA A 463 8.18 11.71 16.81
N PHE A 464 8.76 12.02 15.65
CA PHE A 464 10.19 12.30 15.50
C PHE A 464 10.32 13.42 14.47
N VAL A 465 10.42 14.66 14.95
CA VAL A 465 10.34 15.86 14.11
C VAL A 465 11.75 16.41 13.91
N LEU A 466 12.18 16.55 12.67
CA LEU A 466 13.49 17.07 12.30
C LEU A 466 13.34 18.47 11.70
N TYR A 467 14.10 19.44 12.18
CA TYR A 467 14.15 20.78 11.59
C TYR A 467 15.25 20.82 10.53
N SER A 468 14.80 20.73 9.28
CA SER A 468 15.61 20.92 8.08
C SER A 468 15.43 22.35 7.55
N ALA A 469 16.01 22.66 6.40
CA ALA A 469 15.97 23.98 5.79
C ALA A 469 15.88 23.90 4.26
N ALA A 470 15.19 24.87 3.66
CA ALA A 470 15.04 24.99 2.21
C ALA A 470 16.38 24.95 1.44
N ALA A 471 17.49 25.34 2.06
CA ALA A 471 18.83 25.25 1.49
C ALA A 471 19.22 23.81 1.08
N GLY A 472 18.71 22.77 1.76
CA GLY A 472 18.94 21.37 1.39
C GLY A 472 18.23 20.93 0.11
N VAL A 473 17.14 21.61 -0.27
CA VAL A 473 16.30 21.26 -1.43
C VAL A 473 16.52 22.21 -2.61
N LEU A 474 16.59 23.52 -2.34
CA LEU A 474 16.73 24.56 -3.36
C LEU A 474 18.19 24.98 -3.59
N GLY A 475 19.10 24.52 -2.73
CA GLY A 475 20.48 24.99 -2.69
C GLY A 475 20.60 26.37 -2.04
N GLY A 476 21.65 26.55 -1.25
CA GLY A 476 22.09 27.85 -0.73
C GLY A 476 23.50 28.12 -1.22
N PRO A 477 23.74 29.12 -2.08
CA PRO A 477 25.10 29.51 -2.46
C PRO A 477 25.90 29.91 -1.22
N GLY A 478 27.05 29.26 -1.00
CA GLY A 478 27.82 29.45 0.23
C GLY A 478 27.40 28.55 1.39
N GLN A 479 26.42 27.66 1.22
CA GLN A 479 25.88 26.82 2.29
C GLN A 479 26.01 25.32 1.99
N GLY A 480 27.09 24.90 1.31
CA GLY A 480 27.27 23.50 0.89
C GLY A 480 27.25 22.50 2.04
N ASN A 481 27.95 22.81 3.15
CA ASN A 481 27.95 22.05 4.39
C ASN A 481 26.57 22.01 5.06
N TYR A 482 25.89 23.16 5.16
CA TYR A 482 24.56 23.26 5.76
C TYR A 482 23.48 22.56 4.94
N ALA A 483 23.51 22.71 3.62
CA ALA A 483 22.61 22.01 2.69
C ALA A 483 22.76 20.49 2.81
N ALA A 484 24.00 19.98 2.88
CA ALA A 484 24.26 18.56 3.06
C ALA A 484 23.69 18.02 4.39
N GLY A 485 23.89 18.75 5.50
CA GLY A 485 23.34 18.37 6.80
C GLY A 485 21.80 18.34 6.82
N ASN A 486 21.14 19.29 6.15
CA ASN A 486 19.68 19.33 6.05
C ASN A 486 19.13 18.23 5.12
N ALA A 487 19.78 17.98 3.99
CA ALA A 487 19.41 16.87 3.10
C ALA A 487 19.55 15.50 3.78
N PHE A 488 20.53 15.35 4.68
CA PHE A 488 20.63 14.15 5.52
C PHE A 488 19.42 14.00 6.45
N LEU A 489 18.96 15.06 7.11
CA LEU A 489 17.76 15.02 7.96
C LEU A 489 16.52 14.62 7.17
N ASP A 490 16.37 15.15 5.95
CA ASP A 490 15.27 14.79 5.05
C ASP A 490 15.32 13.30 4.69
N ALA A 491 16.50 12.80 4.31
CA ALA A 491 16.71 11.38 4.02
C ALA A 491 16.52 10.49 5.25
N LEU A 492 16.88 10.96 6.45
CA LEU A 492 16.67 10.22 7.70
C LEU A 492 15.17 10.07 8.02
N ALA A 493 14.34 11.08 7.72
CA ALA A 493 12.90 10.95 7.88
C ALA A 493 12.31 9.90 6.94
N GLU A 494 12.72 9.89 5.67
CA GLU A 494 12.37 8.85 4.70
C GLU A 494 12.82 7.45 5.18
N HIS A 495 14.06 7.35 5.66
CA HIS A 495 14.63 6.10 6.18
C HIS A 495 13.82 5.57 7.37
N ARG A 496 13.51 6.41 8.36
CA ARG A 496 12.68 6.02 9.52
C ARG A 496 11.28 5.55 9.08
N ARG A 497 10.64 6.24 8.13
CA ARG A 497 9.34 5.81 7.60
C ARG A 497 9.41 4.46 6.89
N ALA A 498 10.48 4.17 6.15
CA ALA A 498 10.69 2.87 5.52
C ALA A 498 10.81 1.72 6.55
N LEU A 499 11.27 2.02 7.77
CA LEU A 499 11.29 1.10 8.92
C LEU A 499 9.96 1.01 9.69
N ALA A 500 8.91 1.71 9.22
CA ALA A 500 7.64 1.90 9.93
C ALA A 500 7.79 2.62 11.29
N LEU A 501 8.80 3.48 11.43
CA LEU A 501 8.99 4.38 12.58
C LEU A 501 8.47 5.78 12.25
N PRO A 502 7.98 6.55 13.24
CA PRO A 502 7.54 7.92 12.99
C PRO A 502 8.74 8.79 12.61
N ALA A 503 8.52 9.65 11.61
CA ALA A 503 9.40 10.78 11.32
C ALA A 503 8.72 11.81 10.41
N VAL A 504 9.03 13.08 10.62
CA VAL A 504 8.78 14.15 9.65
C VAL A 504 9.95 15.12 9.66
N SER A 505 10.50 15.41 8.49
CA SER A 505 11.43 16.52 8.29
C SER A 505 10.66 17.75 7.81
N LEU A 506 10.75 18.82 8.60
CA LEU A 506 10.21 20.12 8.29
C LEU A 506 11.30 20.94 7.62
N VAL A 507 11.27 21.01 6.29
CA VAL A 507 12.17 21.80 5.45
C VAL A 507 11.77 23.27 5.54
N TRP A 508 12.23 23.96 6.58
CA TRP A 508 11.76 25.33 6.84
C TRP A 508 12.16 26.30 5.73
N GLY A 509 11.19 27.13 5.33
CA GLY A 509 11.44 28.36 4.59
C GLY A 509 12.15 29.41 5.43
N LEU A 510 12.20 30.64 4.92
CA LEU A 510 12.86 31.75 5.61
C LEU A 510 12.05 32.21 6.82
N TRP A 511 12.68 32.28 7.99
CA TRP A 511 12.09 32.91 9.19
C TRP A 511 12.47 34.39 9.25
N ALA A 512 11.53 35.25 9.62
CA ALA A 512 11.75 36.69 9.76
C ALA A 512 12.59 37.03 11.01
N GLN A 513 12.45 36.26 12.08
CA GLN A 513 13.24 36.43 13.29
C GLN A 513 14.71 36.10 13.02
N ALA A 514 15.60 37.05 13.36
CA ALA A 514 17.03 36.80 13.37
C ALA A 514 17.33 35.77 14.47
N SER A 515 17.79 34.60 14.06
CA SER A 515 18.35 33.56 14.93
C SER A 515 19.87 33.61 14.88
N GLY A 516 20.57 32.84 15.71
CA GLY A 516 22.02 32.61 15.52
C GLY A 516 22.37 32.09 14.11
N ILE A 517 21.38 31.53 13.38
CA ILE A 517 21.51 30.99 12.03
C ILE A 517 21.17 32.02 10.93
N THR A 518 20.27 32.98 11.16
CA THR A 518 19.86 33.97 10.14
C THR A 518 20.38 35.37 10.41
N GLY A 519 20.98 35.60 11.58
CA GLY A 519 21.47 36.91 12.02
C GLY A 519 22.74 37.39 11.31
N HIS A 520 23.44 36.52 10.59
CA HIS A 520 24.67 36.86 9.85
C HIS A 520 24.41 37.18 8.36
N LEU A 521 23.17 37.06 7.88
CA LEU A 521 22.81 37.37 6.49
C LEU A 521 22.81 38.88 6.26
N GLY A 522 23.57 39.34 5.25
CA GLY A 522 23.58 40.74 4.84
C GLY A 522 22.35 41.13 4.00
N ASP A 523 22.17 42.43 3.75
CA ASP A 523 21.05 42.96 2.94
C ASP A 523 21.00 42.44 1.50
N VAL A 524 22.13 41.92 0.98
CA VAL A 524 22.24 41.34 -0.36
C VAL A 524 21.67 39.91 -0.38
N ASP A 525 21.93 39.13 0.67
CA ASP A 525 21.45 37.74 0.78
C ASP A 525 19.94 37.70 1.02
N ARG A 526 19.41 38.61 1.86
CA ARG A 526 17.97 38.81 2.03
C ARG A 526 17.26 39.15 0.72
N ARG A 527 17.78 40.13 -0.02
CA ARG A 527 17.22 40.53 -1.33
C ARG A 527 17.28 39.41 -2.38
N ARG A 528 18.26 38.50 -2.28
CA ARG A 528 18.37 37.35 -3.18
C ARG A 528 17.33 36.27 -2.85
N LEU A 529 17.11 35.99 -1.57
CA LEU A 529 16.07 35.08 -1.09
C LEU A 529 14.66 35.60 -1.42
N GLU A 530 14.41 36.91 -1.29
CA GLU A 530 13.14 37.51 -1.71
C GLU A 530 12.86 37.33 -3.21
N ARG A 531 13.90 37.41 -4.06
CA ARG A 531 13.78 37.15 -5.50
C ARG A 531 13.59 35.67 -5.85
N SER A 532 13.88 34.73 -4.94
CA SER A 532 13.63 33.31 -5.17
C SER A 532 12.16 32.92 -4.97
N GLY A 533 11.30 33.90 -4.64
CA GLY A 533 9.88 33.69 -4.35
C GLY A 533 9.61 33.16 -2.94
N LEU A 534 10.65 33.00 -2.10
CA LEU A 534 10.50 32.66 -0.69
C LEU A 534 10.31 33.93 0.13
N VAL A 535 9.21 33.99 0.86
CA VAL A 535 8.88 35.13 1.71
C VAL A 535 9.14 34.78 3.16
N ALA A 536 9.76 35.70 3.91
CA ALA A 536 10.01 35.51 5.33
C ALA A 536 8.70 35.28 6.11
N LEU A 537 8.71 34.29 6.99
CA LEU A 537 7.62 33.91 7.89
C LEU A 537 7.73 34.67 9.21
N THR A 538 6.62 35.23 9.69
CA THR A 538 6.55 35.65 11.10
C THR A 538 6.56 34.42 12.02
N ASN A 539 6.80 34.63 13.32
CA ASN A 539 6.76 33.54 14.30
C ASN A 539 5.39 32.86 14.34
N ASP A 540 4.31 33.64 14.32
CA ASP A 540 2.95 33.10 14.34
C ASP A 540 2.63 32.32 13.06
N GLU A 541 3.04 32.82 11.89
CA GLU A 541 2.90 32.09 10.63
C GLU A 541 3.69 30.76 10.66
N ALA A 542 4.90 30.77 11.20
CA ALA A 542 5.73 29.57 11.30
C ALA A 542 5.16 28.54 12.29
N LEU A 543 4.63 28.98 13.44
CA LEU A 543 3.95 28.09 14.40
C LEU A 543 2.64 27.52 13.84
N ALA A 544 1.85 28.32 13.11
CA ALA A 544 0.66 27.82 12.42
C ALA A 544 1.04 26.77 11.33
N LEU A 545 2.16 26.98 10.62
CA LEU A 545 2.69 25.99 9.70
C LEU A 545 3.21 24.75 10.42
N PHE A 546 3.83 24.88 11.59
CA PHE A 546 4.19 23.73 12.42
C PHE A 546 2.93 22.90 12.75
N ASP A 547 1.86 23.54 13.23
CA ASP A 547 0.59 22.89 13.58
C ASP A 547 0.00 22.08 12.42
N ALA A 548 0.09 22.63 11.21
CA ALA A 548 -0.39 21.98 10.00
C ALA A 548 0.52 20.82 9.52
N THR A 549 1.78 20.75 9.96
CA THR A 549 2.79 19.88 9.31
C THR A 549 3.48 18.88 10.22
N TRP A 550 3.53 19.08 11.54
CA TRP A 550 4.23 18.17 12.44
C TRP A 550 3.57 16.78 12.53
N ARG A 551 2.27 16.70 12.21
CA ARG A 551 1.53 15.43 12.04
C ARG A 551 1.48 14.92 10.60
N SER A 552 2.31 15.47 9.71
CA SER A 552 2.23 15.14 8.30
C SER A 552 2.39 13.63 8.05
N GLU A 553 1.59 13.16 7.11
CA GLU A 553 1.67 11.83 6.55
C GLU A 553 2.91 11.64 5.66
N ARG A 554 3.46 12.75 5.16
CA ARG A 554 4.65 12.76 4.33
C ARG A 554 5.90 12.81 5.22
N PRO A 555 6.92 11.98 4.94
CA PRO A 555 8.21 12.04 5.62
C PRO A 555 8.91 13.39 5.51
N THR A 556 8.75 14.10 4.38
CA THR A 556 9.40 15.39 4.15
C THR A 556 8.36 16.40 3.67
N VAL A 557 8.29 17.55 4.34
CA VAL A 557 7.39 18.66 4.00
C VAL A 557 8.10 19.99 4.13
N MET A 558 7.81 20.91 3.22
CA MET A 558 8.41 22.25 3.20
C MET A 558 7.39 23.30 3.68
N PRO A 559 7.35 23.63 4.99
CA PRO A 559 6.58 24.77 5.48
C PRO A 559 7.26 26.08 5.04
N ALA A 560 6.69 26.71 4.01
CA ALA A 560 7.18 27.96 3.45
C ALA A 560 6.07 28.82 2.85
N ARG A 561 6.25 30.13 2.92
CA ARG A 561 5.42 31.09 2.18
C ARG A 561 6.04 31.35 0.81
N ILE A 562 5.33 30.96 -0.25
CA ILE A 562 5.81 31.05 -1.64
C ILE A 562 4.97 32.09 -2.39
N ASN A 563 5.61 33.12 -2.93
CA ASN A 563 4.98 34.06 -3.85
C ASN A 563 5.08 33.54 -5.29
N THR A 564 4.05 32.85 -5.76
CA THR A 564 4.02 32.20 -7.08
C THR A 564 4.10 33.17 -8.26
N ALA A 565 3.72 34.44 -8.09
CA ALA A 565 3.87 35.46 -9.14
C ALA A 565 5.35 35.79 -9.42
N MET A 566 6.21 35.69 -8.38
CA MET A 566 7.65 35.90 -8.47
C MET A 566 8.42 34.64 -8.90
N VAL A 567 7.77 33.47 -8.91
CA VAL A 567 8.35 32.18 -9.33
C VAL A 567 8.52 32.08 -10.85
N THR A 568 7.97 33.01 -11.64
CA THR A 568 8.05 33.04 -13.10
C THR A 568 9.48 33.06 -13.67
N HIS A 569 10.47 33.40 -12.83
CA HIS A 569 11.91 33.33 -13.14
C HIS A 569 12.71 32.53 -12.07
N GLY A 570 12.03 31.67 -11.29
CA GLY A 570 12.55 31.01 -10.09
C GLY A 570 13.12 29.59 -10.30
N HIS A 571 13.45 28.92 -9.19
CA HIS A 571 14.05 27.58 -9.17
C HIS A 571 13.19 26.53 -9.93
N PRO A 572 13.78 25.64 -10.77
CA PRO A 572 13.03 24.70 -11.62
C PRO A 572 12.00 23.83 -10.89
N LEU A 573 12.28 23.48 -9.62
CA LEU A 573 11.34 22.73 -8.78
C LEU A 573 10.03 23.48 -8.48
N LEU A 574 10.06 24.82 -8.46
CA LEU A 574 8.90 25.65 -8.17
C LEU A 574 8.08 25.98 -9.43
N ALA A 575 8.66 25.82 -10.62
CA ALA A 575 7.99 26.11 -11.90
C ALA A 575 6.76 25.20 -12.17
N ALA A 576 6.70 24.01 -11.56
CA ALA A 576 5.54 23.13 -11.65
C ALA A 576 4.31 23.69 -10.90
N LEU A 577 4.51 24.46 -9.82
CA LEU A 577 3.41 25.01 -9.01
C LEU A 577 2.55 26.00 -9.81
N VAL A 578 3.14 26.73 -10.74
CA VAL A 578 2.43 27.69 -11.61
C VAL A 578 1.55 26.97 -12.65
N ARG A 579 1.98 25.82 -13.17
CA ARG A 579 1.26 25.04 -14.21
C ARG A 579 0.12 24.19 -13.66
N THR A 580 0.21 23.75 -12.41
CA THR A 580 -0.74 22.81 -11.79
C THR A 580 -2.08 23.47 -11.44
N ALA A 581 -2.08 24.77 -11.13
CA ALA A 581 -3.28 25.54 -10.84
C ALA A 581 -4.28 25.58 -12.02
N GLY A 582 -3.78 25.68 -13.26
CA GLY A 582 -4.63 25.70 -14.47
C GLY A 582 -5.29 24.35 -14.81
N ARG A 583 -4.65 23.22 -14.48
CA ARG A 583 -5.17 21.86 -14.78
C ARG A 583 -6.25 21.40 -13.81
N ARG A 584 -6.18 21.82 -12.54
CA ARG A 584 -7.15 21.45 -11.50
C ARG A 584 -8.55 21.99 -11.77
N ALA A 585 -8.66 23.13 -12.46
CA ALA A 585 -9.93 23.71 -12.89
C ALA A 585 -10.64 22.85 -13.94
N VAL A 586 -9.91 22.12 -14.79
CA VAL A 586 -10.48 21.32 -15.89
C VAL A 586 -10.92 19.92 -15.41
N ALA A 587 -10.25 19.35 -14.41
CA ALA A 587 -10.58 18.00 -13.90
C ALA A 587 -11.85 17.95 -13.03
N ALA A 588 -12.25 19.06 -12.41
CA ALA A 588 -13.47 19.15 -11.61
C ALA A 588 -14.77 19.01 -12.44
N GLU A 589 -14.68 19.18 -13.76
CA GLU A 589 -15.81 19.12 -14.69
C GLU A 589 -16.16 17.68 -15.15
N ALA A 590 -15.29 16.69 -14.92
CA ALA A 590 -15.40 15.35 -15.52
C ALA A 590 -15.91 14.22 -14.57
N ALA A 591 -16.24 14.51 -13.32
CA ALA A 591 -16.41 13.50 -12.26
C ALA A 591 -17.84 12.91 -12.08
N GLY A 592 -18.56 12.57 -13.16
CA GLY A 592 -19.89 11.94 -13.09
C GLY A 592 -20.05 10.73 -14.03
N GLY A 593 -19.84 9.50 -13.50
CA GLY A 593 -19.82 8.25 -14.30
C GLY A 593 -21.12 7.91 -15.04
N GLN A 594 -22.29 8.14 -14.43
CA GLN A 594 -23.59 7.90 -15.09
C GLN A 594 -23.86 8.92 -16.21
N ALA A 595 -23.48 10.19 -15.96
CA ALA A 595 -23.59 11.27 -16.94
C ALA A 595 -22.68 11.04 -18.17
N PHE A 596 -21.58 10.30 -18.00
CA PHE A 596 -20.64 10.01 -19.07
C PHE A 596 -21.18 8.97 -20.08
N ALA A 597 -21.85 7.91 -19.61
CA ALA A 597 -22.49 6.93 -20.48
C ALA A 597 -23.65 7.54 -21.30
N ASP A 598 -24.47 8.41 -20.68
CA ASP A 598 -25.53 9.14 -21.37
C ASP A 598 -24.97 10.13 -22.40
N THR A 599 -23.86 10.80 -22.05
CA THR A 599 -23.12 11.69 -22.96
C THR A 599 -22.56 10.91 -24.16
N LEU A 600 -21.99 9.71 -23.93
CA LEU A 600 -21.48 8.85 -25.01
C LEU A 600 -22.58 8.43 -25.99
N ARG A 601 -23.79 8.11 -25.52
CA ARG A 601 -24.95 7.81 -26.38
C ARG A 601 -25.40 9.02 -27.20
N GLY A 602 -25.32 10.23 -26.65
CA GLY A 602 -25.64 11.48 -27.35
C GLY A 602 -24.62 11.93 -28.41
N LEU A 603 -23.42 11.34 -28.47
CA LEU A 603 -22.37 11.74 -29.42
C LEU A 603 -22.52 11.07 -30.80
N PRO A 604 -22.31 11.83 -31.91
CA PRO A 604 -22.18 11.25 -33.25
C PRO A 604 -21.05 10.21 -33.34
N GLY A 605 -21.20 9.20 -34.21
CA GLY A 605 -20.30 8.02 -34.30
C GLY A 605 -18.81 8.32 -34.22
N GLU A 606 -18.29 9.25 -35.04
CA GLU A 606 -16.85 9.60 -35.01
C GLU A 606 -16.40 10.29 -33.72
N LYS A 607 -17.28 11.08 -33.08
CA LYS A 607 -16.99 11.73 -31.79
C LYS A 607 -17.06 10.72 -30.65
N ARG A 608 -17.98 9.75 -30.74
CA ARG A 608 -18.14 8.66 -29.78
C ARG A 608 -16.94 7.71 -29.81
N GLU A 609 -16.50 7.29 -30.98
CA GLU A 609 -15.30 6.46 -31.14
C GLU A 609 -14.05 7.14 -30.57
N ARG A 610 -13.89 8.44 -30.81
CA ARG A 610 -12.78 9.22 -30.23
C ARG A 610 -12.86 9.26 -28.71
N ALA A 611 -14.04 9.53 -28.14
CA ALA A 611 -14.25 9.55 -26.70
C ALA A 611 -14.02 8.18 -26.05
N LEU A 612 -14.46 7.10 -26.68
CA LEU A 612 -14.22 5.72 -26.23
C LEU A 612 -12.74 5.35 -26.31
N ARG A 613 -12.04 5.78 -27.36
CA ARG A 613 -10.59 5.59 -27.47
C ARG A 613 -9.85 6.32 -26.34
N ASP A 614 -10.19 7.58 -26.10
CA ASP A 614 -9.57 8.38 -25.05
C ASP A 614 -9.87 7.79 -23.65
N LEU A 615 -11.07 7.24 -23.45
CA LEU A 615 -11.46 6.49 -22.25
C LEU A 615 -10.60 5.23 -22.08
N VAL A 616 -10.48 4.40 -23.12
CA VAL A 616 -9.65 3.18 -23.09
C VAL A 616 -8.20 3.53 -22.78
N LEU A 617 -7.61 4.51 -23.48
CA LEU A 617 -6.22 4.93 -23.24
C LEU A 617 -6.02 5.46 -21.82
N SER A 618 -7.00 6.19 -21.28
CA SER A 618 -6.95 6.70 -19.90
C SER A 618 -6.97 5.56 -18.88
N HIS A 619 -7.84 4.56 -19.05
CA HIS A 619 -7.87 3.41 -18.16
C HIS A 619 -6.66 2.50 -18.31
N VAL A 620 -6.13 2.33 -19.53
CA VAL A 620 -4.88 1.61 -19.78
C VAL A 620 -3.73 2.30 -19.05
N ALA A 621 -3.63 3.63 -19.14
CA ALA A 621 -2.61 4.38 -18.42
C ALA A 621 -2.73 4.17 -16.90
N VAL A 622 -3.94 4.20 -16.34
CA VAL A 622 -4.16 3.96 -14.90
C VAL A 622 -3.74 2.54 -14.49
N VAL A 623 -4.15 1.52 -15.22
CA VAL A 623 -3.80 0.10 -14.94
C VAL A 623 -2.29 -0.12 -15.02
N LEU A 624 -1.62 0.52 -15.98
CA LEU A 624 -0.16 0.47 -16.12
C LEU A 624 0.58 1.40 -15.13
N GLY A 625 -0.13 2.25 -14.38
CA GLY A 625 0.46 3.22 -13.46
C GLY A 625 1.17 4.38 -14.15
N LEU A 626 0.80 4.69 -15.39
CA LEU A 626 1.29 5.83 -16.16
C LEU A 626 0.50 7.09 -15.76
N GLY A 627 1.22 8.17 -15.50
CA GLY A 627 0.61 9.46 -15.13
C GLY A 627 0.01 10.25 -16.29
N ASP A 628 0.23 9.80 -17.54
CA ASP A 628 -0.23 10.46 -18.77
C ASP A 628 -0.71 9.43 -19.81
N PRO A 629 -1.98 9.47 -20.24
CA PRO A 629 -2.50 8.64 -21.32
C PRO A 629 -1.82 8.84 -22.67
N ALA A 630 -1.19 10.00 -22.92
CA ALA A 630 -0.49 10.28 -24.18
C ALA A 630 0.73 9.38 -24.41
N GLY A 631 1.22 8.71 -23.36
CA GLY A 631 2.31 7.73 -23.46
C GLY A 631 1.87 6.32 -23.89
N VAL A 632 0.56 6.07 -24.04
CA VAL A 632 0.02 4.76 -24.43
C VAL A 632 -0.16 4.70 -25.95
N GLU A 633 0.53 3.75 -26.59
CA GLU A 633 0.43 3.56 -28.05
C GLU A 633 -0.85 2.77 -28.44
N PRO A 634 -1.80 3.35 -29.18
CA PRO A 634 -3.13 2.74 -29.37
C PRO A 634 -3.14 1.44 -30.18
N ALA A 635 -2.16 1.25 -31.07
CA ALA A 635 -2.07 0.08 -31.95
C ALA A 635 -1.21 -1.04 -31.36
N ARG A 636 -0.54 -0.80 -30.23
CA ARG A 636 0.37 -1.77 -29.64
C ARG A 636 -0.40 -2.84 -28.87
N ALA A 637 0.06 -4.09 -28.99
CA ALA A 637 -0.61 -5.21 -28.33
C ALA A 637 -0.55 -5.08 -26.81
N PHE A 638 -1.63 -5.43 -26.12
CA PHE A 638 -1.70 -5.37 -24.64
C PHE A 638 -0.56 -6.14 -23.97
N ARG A 639 -0.19 -7.32 -24.49
CA ARG A 639 0.94 -8.12 -23.97
C ARG A 639 2.27 -7.36 -24.01
N GLU A 640 2.51 -6.58 -25.07
CA GLU A 640 3.72 -5.77 -25.22
C GLU A 640 3.70 -4.50 -24.36
N LEU A 641 2.50 -4.00 -24.05
CA LEU A 641 2.29 -2.92 -23.10
C LEU A 641 2.44 -3.37 -21.64
N GLY A 642 2.57 -4.68 -21.40
CA GLY A 642 2.78 -5.27 -20.08
C GLY A 642 1.51 -5.76 -19.40
N PHE A 643 0.43 -5.99 -20.15
CA PHE A 643 -0.77 -6.63 -19.61
C PHE A 643 -0.56 -8.13 -19.40
N ASP A 644 -1.17 -8.60 -18.32
CA ASP A 644 -1.31 -9.98 -17.89
C ASP A 644 -2.78 -10.28 -17.51
N SER A 645 -3.06 -11.49 -17.05
CA SER A 645 -4.42 -11.92 -16.71
C SER A 645 -5.07 -11.05 -15.61
N LEU A 646 -4.28 -10.42 -14.73
CA LEU A 646 -4.78 -9.62 -13.61
C LEU A 646 -5.13 -8.19 -14.04
N THR A 647 -4.20 -7.56 -14.76
CA THR A 647 -4.39 -6.22 -15.34
C THR A 647 -5.48 -6.21 -16.42
N ALA A 648 -5.69 -7.33 -17.12
CA ALA A 648 -6.82 -7.50 -18.03
C ALA A 648 -8.18 -7.48 -17.30
N VAL A 649 -8.29 -8.16 -16.16
CA VAL A 649 -9.50 -8.15 -15.32
C VAL A 649 -9.75 -6.75 -14.76
N GLU A 650 -8.70 -6.06 -14.27
CA GLU A 650 -8.81 -4.69 -13.79
C GLU A 650 -9.32 -3.75 -14.89
N LEU A 651 -8.75 -3.80 -16.11
CA LEU A 651 -9.20 -2.98 -17.23
C LEU A 651 -10.65 -3.27 -17.62
N ARG A 652 -11.05 -4.55 -17.68
CA ARG A 652 -12.45 -4.95 -17.95
C ARG A 652 -13.39 -4.33 -16.92
N ASN A 653 -13.08 -4.45 -15.63
CA ASN A 653 -13.92 -3.94 -14.54
C ASN A 653 -14.07 -2.43 -14.61
N ARG A 654 -12.96 -1.72 -14.86
CA ARG A 654 -12.95 -0.26 -15.02
C ARG A 654 -13.80 0.20 -16.20
N LEU A 655 -13.66 -0.46 -17.36
CA LEU A 655 -14.44 -0.15 -18.54
C LEU A 655 -15.92 -0.48 -18.34
N GLY A 656 -16.24 -1.61 -17.71
CA GLY A 656 -17.63 -1.98 -17.39
C GLY A 656 -18.29 -0.95 -16.48
N ALA A 657 -17.61 -0.52 -15.41
CA ALA A 657 -18.10 0.52 -14.51
C ALA A 657 -18.25 1.89 -15.20
N ALA A 658 -17.30 2.29 -16.05
CA ALA A 658 -17.34 3.58 -16.74
C ALA A 658 -18.39 3.65 -17.88
N THR A 659 -18.73 2.51 -18.47
CA THR A 659 -19.64 2.44 -19.63
C THR A 659 -21.03 1.90 -19.29
N GLY A 660 -21.20 1.25 -18.14
CA GLY A 660 -22.40 0.51 -17.77
C GLY A 660 -22.61 -0.79 -18.56
N LEU A 661 -21.62 -1.21 -19.37
CA LEU A 661 -21.70 -2.42 -20.18
C LEU A 661 -21.29 -3.67 -19.38
N ARG A 662 -21.96 -4.79 -19.63
CA ARG A 662 -21.50 -6.12 -19.20
C ARG A 662 -20.46 -6.62 -20.19
N LEU A 663 -19.18 -6.60 -19.80
CA LEU A 663 -18.06 -6.96 -20.67
C LEU A 663 -17.57 -8.40 -20.38
N PRO A 664 -17.27 -9.21 -21.42
CA PRO A 664 -16.81 -10.59 -21.24
C PRO A 664 -15.43 -10.66 -20.58
N ALA A 665 -15.11 -11.78 -19.91
CA ALA A 665 -13.80 -11.99 -19.30
C ALA A 665 -12.66 -12.09 -20.32
N THR A 666 -12.97 -12.48 -21.56
CA THR A 666 -12.03 -12.60 -22.69
C THR A 666 -11.77 -11.27 -23.42
N LEU A 667 -12.38 -10.16 -22.99
CA LEU A 667 -12.38 -8.86 -23.68
C LEU A 667 -11.02 -8.41 -24.22
N VAL A 668 -9.97 -8.49 -23.39
CA VAL A 668 -8.60 -8.05 -23.73
C VAL A 668 -7.90 -9.05 -24.67
N PHE A 669 -8.30 -10.32 -24.64
CA PHE A 669 -7.79 -11.36 -25.53
C PHE A 669 -8.47 -11.30 -26.90
N ASP A 670 -9.77 -11.06 -26.92
CA ASP A 670 -10.57 -10.93 -28.16
C ASP A 670 -10.26 -9.61 -28.89
N ASN A 671 -9.82 -8.59 -28.14
CA ASN A 671 -9.46 -7.26 -28.66
C ASN A 671 -8.02 -6.91 -28.24
N PRO A 672 -7.00 -7.35 -29.00
CA PRO A 672 -5.62 -7.39 -28.52
C PRO A 672 -4.92 -6.03 -28.41
N THR A 673 -5.54 -4.92 -28.85
CA THR A 673 -4.97 -3.55 -28.80
C THR A 673 -5.98 -2.56 -28.20
N PRO A 674 -5.51 -1.45 -27.59
CA PRO A 674 -6.40 -0.38 -27.12
C PRO A 674 -7.35 0.16 -28.21
N ALA A 675 -6.88 0.27 -29.45
CA ALA A 675 -7.71 0.67 -30.58
C ALA A 675 -8.79 -0.36 -30.94
N ALA A 676 -8.45 -1.66 -30.98
CA ALA A 676 -9.43 -2.72 -31.22
C ALA A 676 -10.49 -2.77 -30.12
N LEU A 677 -10.07 -2.59 -28.87
CA LEU A 677 -10.99 -2.54 -27.73
C LEU A 677 -11.93 -1.34 -27.79
N ALA A 678 -11.43 -0.15 -28.17
CA ALA A 678 -12.26 1.03 -28.36
C ALA A 678 -13.30 0.84 -29.49
N ALA A 679 -12.90 0.18 -30.59
CA ALA A 679 -13.82 -0.16 -31.68
C ALA A 679 -14.90 -1.16 -31.23
N TYR A 680 -14.54 -2.18 -30.47
CA TYR A 680 -15.51 -3.12 -29.88
C TYR A 680 -16.50 -2.41 -28.95
N LEU A 681 -16.04 -1.52 -28.07
CA LEU A 681 -16.95 -0.73 -27.24
C LEU A 681 -17.90 0.12 -28.10
N ALA A 682 -17.41 0.70 -29.19
CA ALA A 682 -18.25 1.49 -30.11
C ALA A 682 -19.36 0.64 -30.74
N THR A 683 -19.11 -0.63 -31.08
CA THR A 683 -20.17 -1.52 -31.60
C THR A 683 -21.23 -1.85 -30.56
N GLN A 684 -20.84 -2.03 -29.29
CA GLN A 684 -21.79 -2.27 -28.19
C GLN A 684 -22.74 -1.07 -27.98
N PHE A 685 -22.24 0.16 -28.13
CA PHE A 685 -23.07 1.37 -28.07
C PHE A 685 -23.92 1.59 -29.33
N ALA A 686 -23.50 1.09 -30.50
CA ALA A 686 -24.29 1.20 -31.74
C ALA A 686 -25.49 0.25 -31.75
N VAL A 687 -25.38 -0.94 -31.15
CA VAL A 687 -26.51 -1.90 -31.03
C VAL A 687 -27.59 -1.36 -30.08
N ALA A 688 -27.19 -0.63 -29.03
CA ALA A 688 -28.12 0.02 -28.11
C ALA A 688 -28.95 1.15 -28.77
N ASP A 689 -28.37 1.90 -29.71
CA ASP A 689 -29.07 3.00 -30.40
C ASP A 689 -30.21 2.50 -31.33
N VAL A 690 -30.05 1.32 -31.95
CA VAL A 690 -31.07 0.73 -32.85
C VAL A 690 -32.30 0.25 -32.07
N ALA A 691 -32.14 -0.11 -30.79
CA ALA A 691 -33.24 -0.48 -29.92
C ALA A 691 -34.07 0.74 -29.44
N VAL A 692 -33.41 1.88 -29.19
CA VAL A 692 -34.05 3.09 -28.63
C VAL A 692 -34.92 3.83 -29.66
N ASP A 693 -34.56 3.82 -30.94
CA ASP A 693 -35.31 4.54 -31.99
C ASP A 693 -36.71 3.93 -32.25
N ARG A 694 -36.87 2.61 -32.06
CA ARG A 694 -38.16 1.92 -32.20
C ARG A 694 -39.11 2.11 -31.02
N THR A 695 -38.59 2.41 -29.82
CA THR A 695 -39.38 2.59 -28.58
C THR A 695 -39.93 4.01 -28.40
N SER A 696 -39.49 4.99 -29.18
CA SER A 696 -39.71 6.42 -28.90
C SER A 696 -41.15 6.94 -29.17
N GLY A 697 -42.01 6.17 -29.83
CA GLY A 697 -43.40 6.56 -30.09
C GLY A 697 -44.37 6.15 -28.98
N VAL A 698 -44.32 4.88 -28.56
CA VAL A 698 -45.28 4.29 -27.62
C VAL A 698 -44.91 4.60 -26.17
N GLY A 699 -43.61 4.63 -25.83
CA GLY A 699 -43.14 4.95 -24.48
C GLY A 699 -43.56 6.35 -24.02
N ARG A 700 -43.47 7.36 -24.90
CA ARG A 700 -43.88 8.74 -24.58
C ARG A 700 -45.38 8.90 -24.33
N GLU A 701 -46.22 8.06 -24.93
CA GLU A 701 -47.66 8.07 -24.67
C GLU A 701 -48.02 7.31 -23.38
N LEU A 702 -47.25 6.27 -23.03
CA LEU A 702 -47.35 5.59 -21.73
C LEU A 702 -46.94 6.51 -20.58
N ASP A 703 -45.84 7.26 -20.73
CA ASP A 703 -45.39 8.22 -19.72
C ASP A 703 -46.42 9.35 -19.49
N ARG A 704 -47.08 9.81 -20.58
CA ARG A 704 -48.19 10.78 -20.48
C ARG A 704 -49.42 10.20 -19.78
N LEU A 705 -49.75 8.95 -20.08
CA LEU A 705 -50.86 8.25 -19.45
C LEU A 705 -50.60 8.04 -17.96
N GLU A 706 -49.38 7.65 -17.58
CA GLU A 706 -48.97 7.47 -16.18
C GLU A 706 -49.05 8.79 -15.40
N ALA A 707 -48.55 9.89 -15.98
CA ALA A 707 -48.65 11.22 -15.38
C ALA A 707 -50.10 11.71 -15.23
N ALA A 708 -50.99 11.36 -16.17
CA ALA A 708 -52.42 11.71 -16.10
C ALA A 708 -53.16 10.88 -15.04
N LEU A 709 -52.80 9.60 -14.88
CA LEU A 709 -53.37 8.70 -13.87
C LEU A 709 -52.93 9.04 -12.45
N ALA A 710 -51.71 9.55 -12.26
CA ALA A 710 -51.17 9.94 -10.95
C ALA A 710 -51.97 11.07 -10.25
N GLY A 711 -52.82 11.80 -10.99
CA GLY A 711 -53.68 12.85 -10.46
C GLY A 711 -55.12 12.43 -10.13
N LEU A 712 -55.50 11.18 -10.40
CA LEU A 712 -56.86 10.68 -10.17
C LEU A 712 -56.99 9.99 -8.82
N ASP A 713 -58.16 10.13 -8.18
CA ASP A 713 -58.45 9.45 -6.92
C ASP A 713 -58.72 7.95 -7.19
N PRO A 714 -58.03 7.00 -6.53
CA PRO A 714 -58.23 5.56 -6.72
C PRO A 714 -59.64 5.07 -6.38
N THR A 715 -60.43 5.87 -5.67
CA THR A 715 -61.80 5.53 -5.28
C THR A 715 -62.86 6.03 -6.27
N ASP A 716 -62.48 6.84 -7.26
CA ASP A 716 -63.40 7.34 -8.27
C ASP A 716 -63.78 6.27 -9.31
N ASP A 717 -65.05 6.31 -9.71
CA ASP A 717 -65.60 5.42 -10.74
C ASP A 717 -64.87 5.56 -12.09
N GLU A 718 -64.29 6.74 -12.36
CA GLU A 718 -63.46 7.02 -13.52
C GLU A 718 -62.13 6.26 -13.48
N PHE A 719 -61.46 6.21 -12.32
CA PHE A 719 -60.22 5.45 -12.14
C PHE A 719 -60.46 3.94 -12.36
N ARG A 720 -61.56 3.41 -11.82
CA ARG A 720 -61.96 2.02 -12.01
C ARG A 720 -62.28 1.70 -13.48
N GLY A 721 -63.02 2.58 -14.17
CA GLY A 721 -63.31 2.42 -15.60
C GLY A 721 -62.07 2.50 -16.50
N ILE A 722 -61.07 3.33 -16.15
CA ILE A 722 -59.79 3.38 -16.87
C ILE A 722 -58.96 2.11 -16.60
N THR A 723 -58.96 1.62 -15.36
CA THR A 723 -58.25 0.40 -14.96
C THR A 723 -58.75 -0.83 -15.72
N GLU A 724 -60.07 -1.00 -15.88
CA GLU A 724 -60.65 -2.09 -16.67
C GLU A 724 -60.28 -1.99 -18.16
N ARG A 725 -60.23 -0.77 -18.72
CA ARG A 725 -59.79 -0.54 -20.10
C ARG A 725 -58.32 -0.87 -20.32
N LEU A 726 -57.46 -0.60 -19.34
CA LEU A 726 -56.03 -0.92 -19.41
C LEU A 726 -55.79 -2.43 -19.35
N HIS A 727 -56.51 -3.15 -18.48
CA HIS A 727 -56.50 -4.62 -18.49
C HIS A 727 -56.96 -5.19 -19.83
N GLY A 728 -58.07 -4.69 -20.39
CA GLY A 728 -58.52 -5.14 -21.72
C GLY A 728 -57.62 -4.74 -22.90
N LEU A 729 -56.67 -3.81 -22.71
CA LEU A 729 -55.62 -3.51 -23.68
C LEU A 729 -54.41 -4.46 -23.50
N LEU A 730 -54.06 -4.78 -22.26
CA LEU A 730 -53.04 -5.76 -21.91
C LEU A 730 -53.40 -7.16 -22.43
N ASP A 731 -54.66 -7.58 -22.26
CA ASP A 731 -55.14 -8.89 -22.75
C ASP A 731 -55.02 -9.00 -24.27
N ARG A 732 -55.38 -7.94 -25.00
CA ARG A 732 -55.25 -7.89 -26.48
C ARG A 732 -53.79 -7.86 -26.95
N LEU A 733 -52.87 -7.30 -26.16
CA LEU A 733 -51.44 -7.35 -26.43
C LEU A 733 -50.86 -8.74 -26.15
N ALA A 734 -51.36 -9.43 -25.12
CA ALA A 734 -50.99 -10.81 -24.80
C ALA A 734 -51.46 -11.79 -25.89
N GLU A 735 -52.70 -11.66 -26.37
CA GLU A 735 -53.22 -12.45 -27.50
C GLU A 735 -52.40 -12.24 -28.78
N ARG A 736 -52.05 -10.98 -29.10
CA ARG A 736 -51.18 -10.66 -30.24
C ARG A 736 -49.78 -11.24 -30.14
N ARG A 737 -49.28 -11.46 -28.92
CA ARG A 737 -47.97 -12.06 -28.67
C ARG A 737 -48.03 -13.57 -28.85
N ALA A 738 -49.10 -14.20 -28.35
CA ALA A 738 -49.35 -15.63 -28.58
C ALA A 738 -49.51 -15.97 -30.08
N ASP A 739 -50.14 -15.09 -30.87
CA ASP A 739 -50.26 -15.23 -32.33
C ASP A 739 -48.92 -14.99 -33.08
N ALA A 740 -47.96 -14.30 -32.47
CA ALA A 740 -46.66 -13.98 -33.08
C ALA A 740 -45.57 -15.03 -32.77
N ASP A 741 -45.68 -15.72 -31.63
CA ASP A 741 -44.75 -16.78 -31.20
C ASP A 741 -45.15 -18.18 -31.75
N GLY A 742 -46.21 -18.27 -32.56
CA GLY A 742 -46.65 -19.51 -33.20
C GLY A 742 -46.08 -19.67 -34.61
N ASP A 743 -44.80 -20.05 -34.71
CA ASP A 743 -44.12 -20.82 -35.80
C ASP A 743 -42.64 -20.41 -35.90
N ASP A 744 -41.84 -20.68 -34.87
CA ASP A 744 -40.39 -20.98 -34.96
C ASP A 744 -39.80 -21.16 -33.56
N ASP A 745 -39.14 -22.31 -33.35
CA ASP A 745 -38.05 -22.60 -32.38
C ASP A 745 -38.26 -23.84 -31.51
N LEU A 746 -38.15 -25.01 -32.17
CA LEU A 746 -37.79 -26.28 -31.53
C LEU A 746 -36.27 -26.56 -31.58
N GLU A 747 -35.45 -25.64 -32.13
CA GLU A 747 -34.00 -25.83 -32.31
C GLU A 747 -33.11 -24.88 -31.48
N SER A 748 -33.67 -23.96 -30.68
CA SER A 748 -32.90 -23.04 -29.82
C SER A 748 -33.07 -23.28 -28.30
N ALA A 749 -33.68 -24.40 -27.90
CA ALA A 749 -33.93 -24.69 -26.49
C ALA A 749 -32.63 -24.95 -25.71
N THR A 750 -32.34 -24.07 -24.76
CA THR A 750 -31.32 -24.28 -23.73
C THR A 750 -31.78 -25.35 -22.73
N THR A 751 -30.84 -25.97 -22.00
CA THR A 751 -31.14 -27.00 -21.00
C THR A 751 -32.08 -26.52 -19.90
N GLU A 752 -32.10 -25.21 -19.59
CA GLU A 752 -33.08 -24.60 -18.67
C GLU A 752 -34.51 -24.58 -19.23
N ASN A 753 -34.69 -24.33 -20.53
CA ASN A 753 -36.02 -24.37 -21.17
C ASN A 753 -36.62 -25.80 -21.23
N ILE A 754 -35.80 -26.83 -21.14
CA ILE A 754 -36.25 -28.23 -21.08
C ILE A 754 -36.81 -28.57 -19.68
N PHE A 755 -36.27 -27.98 -18.61
CA PHE A 755 -36.77 -28.21 -17.25
C PHE A 755 -38.08 -27.47 -16.97
N ASP A 756 -38.24 -26.24 -17.47
CA ASP A 756 -39.51 -25.50 -17.38
C ASP A 756 -40.66 -26.16 -18.19
N LEU A 757 -40.32 -26.92 -19.24
CA LEU A 757 -41.30 -27.68 -20.04
C LEU A 757 -41.71 -28.98 -19.33
N ILE A 758 -40.79 -29.64 -18.62
CA ILE A 758 -41.03 -30.85 -17.82
C ILE A 758 -41.85 -30.52 -16.55
N ASP A 759 -41.59 -29.37 -15.92
CA ASP A 759 -42.33 -28.94 -14.73
C ASP A 759 -43.78 -28.54 -15.07
N ARG A 760 -44.06 -28.02 -16.28
CA ARG A 760 -45.44 -27.74 -16.73
C ARG A 760 -46.27 -28.98 -17.06
N GLU A 761 -45.65 -30.09 -17.51
CA GLU A 761 -46.39 -31.34 -17.78
C GLU A 761 -46.61 -32.20 -16.51
N LEU A 762 -45.85 -31.98 -15.43
CA LEU A 762 -46.02 -32.71 -14.17
C LEU A 762 -47.03 -32.07 -13.20
N GLU A 763 -47.51 -30.85 -13.46
CA GLU A 763 -48.58 -30.21 -12.67
C GLU A 763 -49.99 -30.42 -13.24
N THR A 764 -50.15 -31.16 -14.35
CA THR A 764 -51.47 -31.50 -14.92
C THR A 764 -51.74 -33.00 -15.10
N SER A 765 -51.11 -33.87 -14.31
CA SER A 765 -51.54 -35.28 -14.13
C SER A 765 -51.80 -35.68 -12.69
#